data_AF-A0A8I0GBB3-F1
#
_entry.id   AF-A0A8I0GBB3-F1
#
_cell.length_a   1.000
_cell.length_b   1.000
_cell.length_c   1.000
_cell.angle_alpha   90.00
_cell.angle_beta   90.00
_cell.angle_gamma   90.00
#
_symmetry.space_group_name_H-M   'P 1'
#
loop_
_entity.id
_entity.type
_entity.pdbx_description
1 polymer ?
#
loop_
_entity_poly.entity_id
_entity_poly.type
_entity_poly.pdbx_seq_one_letter_code
_entity_poly.pdbx_strand_id
1 'polypeptide(L)'
;MPKKKLAFNSNSARKSLDAIERLERHQASVDGEGTAAADPADSRASSPLSSPPGQPATYPERLRRSVGERVRVLAHREDGRDFARQLLAPDRHDVAVLIAAFDGLEFIDLDVLLDEVSSDVLIALAASTAVSAGLIDELKAATGNGYLGVAAEIVRVYGYGGTWWDRQVPRIEVRKAPIDHARYVAHAVRRCEDNSTATTYSRSETRQVVEPRLVTGTAGLYEDDPYQAYVSVEGQLYTLNFATLGVDPGLVVTDVLAQGTEVRVRVNDADGLVTAIPDLVSSAQLQRQVRADTVVLGRIHATGPAGDVEVAPGMIVPISGVTDSFRVGQIIPVALLDDGEGVRAELADEDELSHVVSYIPDGPSWLYAEYQTQERKNAEEYAREIVDADTDRVEPHDVISVIEDELERLRRAIDQAFDDNVAEYSTIERIEQQDKREQAYRLAIEDLKRQLHSQRTQTQQAKDEAARSRARVEILEKQLEHAEQDRATDKSRIERLSHRYTPEQLRALTAPKPQAASPTRSRDGGEWEARIGGQEFSSPEEQLRFEIELMWSIWFSLEDKEKWPIRPYTFSKGFFDTLHTVGRQVPRRKLLRVLAEIVTCKSREGAHARILDKRSSGQGGAKTRPRNDGAIARRVRLEQSTHAARRVLYWDLPDGTVELSAIAVHDDYQGYN
;
A
#
# COMPACT_ATOMS: atom_id res chain seq x y z
N MET A 1 -35.38 27.26 -42.91
CA MET A 1 -34.61 26.15 -43.52
C MET A 1 -33.18 26.21 -42.98
N PRO A 2 -32.51 25.10 -42.60
CA PRO A 2 -33.00 23.74 -42.39
C PRO A 2 -32.91 23.28 -40.92
N LYS A 3 -33.91 22.50 -40.48
CA LYS A 3 -33.95 21.74 -39.23
C LYS A 3 -33.22 20.40 -39.45
N LYS A 4 -32.19 20.07 -38.66
CA LYS A 4 -31.61 18.72 -38.62
C LYS A 4 -32.32 17.91 -37.52
N LYS A 5 -33.09 16.90 -37.95
CA LYS A 5 -33.65 15.85 -37.09
C LYS A 5 -32.51 14.89 -36.69
N LEU A 6 -32.27 14.71 -35.40
CA LEU A 6 -31.54 13.56 -34.88
C LEU A 6 -32.50 12.36 -34.86
N ALA A 7 -32.20 11.35 -35.68
CA ALA A 7 -32.86 10.05 -35.61
C ALA A 7 -32.19 9.21 -34.50
N PHE A 8 -32.96 8.91 -33.47
CA PHE A 8 -32.54 8.00 -32.40
C PHE A 8 -32.56 6.56 -32.94
N ASN A 9 -31.43 5.86 -32.85
CA ASN A 9 -31.21 4.55 -33.43
C ASN A 9 -31.86 3.46 -32.54
N SER A 10 -33.07 3.03 -32.90
CA SER A 10 -33.91 2.06 -32.17
C SER A 10 -33.38 0.61 -32.17
N ASN A 11 -32.23 0.34 -32.79
CA ASN A 11 -31.65 -1.01 -32.85
C ASN A 11 -30.83 -1.41 -31.61
N SER A 12 -30.38 -0.46 -30.78
CA SER A 12 -29.58 -0.78 -29.59
C SER A 12 -30.46 -1.25 -28.43
N ALA A 13 -31.63 -0.64 -28.24
CA ALA A 13 -32.57 -1.02 -27.17
C ALA A 13 -33.21 -2.40 -27.39
N ARG A 14 -33.43 -2.80 -28.65
CA ARG A 14 -33.96 -4.14 -28.98
C ARG A 14 -32.96 -5.26 -28.73
N LYS A 15 -31.66 -5.03 -28.93
CA LYS A 15 -30.62 -6.04 -28.64
C LYS A 15 -30.41 -6.27 -27.15
N SER A 16 -30.62 -5.25 -26.32
CA SER A 16 -30.52 -5.39 -24.87
C SER A 16 -31.72 -6.12 -24.27
N LEU A 17 -32.93 -5.94 -24.82
CA LEU A 17 -34.13 -6.66 -24.38
C LEU A 17 -34.10 -8.15 -24.74
N ASP A 18 -33.61 -8.50 -25.94
CA ASP A 18 -33.43 -9.90 -26.36
C ASP A 18 -32.37 -10.65 -25.53
N ALA A 19 -31.40 -9.93 -24.94
CA ALA A 19 -30.38 -10.51 -24.07
C ALA A 19 -30.91 -10.80 -22.66
N ILE A 20 -31.80 -9.94 -22.14
CA ILE A 20 -32.45 -10.11 -20.83
C ILE A 20 -33.46 -11.27 -20.88
N GLU A 21 -34.29 -11.35 -21.92
CA GLU A 21 -35.23 -12.47 -22.09
C GLU A 21 -34.54 -13.84 -22.27
N ARG A 22 -33.30 -13.88 -22.77
CA ARG A 22 -32.52 -15.13 -22.87
C ARG A 22 -31.93 -15.56 -21.53
N LEU A 23 -31.59 -14.61 -20.67
CA LEU A 23 -31.09 -14.89 -19.32
C LEU A 23 -32.20 -15.44 -18.41
N GLU A 24 -33.41 -14.85 -18.48
CA GLU A 24 -34.56 -15.32 -17.69
C GLU A 24 -35.03 -16.72 -18.09
N ARG A 25 -34.98 -17.07 -19.38
CA ARG A 25 -35.30 -18.44 -19.84
C ARG A 25 -34.23 -19.46 -19.46
N HIS A 26 -32.98 -19.05 -19.27
CA HIS A 26 -31.92 -19.96 -18.86
C HIS A 26 -31.98 -20.27 -17.36
N GLN A 27 -32.43 -19.31 -16.55
CA GLN A 27 -32.59 -19.46 -15.11
C GLN A 27 -33.80 -20.35 -14.76
N ALA A 28 -34.92 -20.21 -15.50
CA ALA A 28 -36.09 -21.08 -15.33
C ALA A 28 -35.86 -22.56 -15.75
N SER A 29 -34.77 -22.86 -16.46
CA SER A 29 -34.44 -24.23 -16.91
C SER A 29 -33.53 -25.00 -15.94
N VAL A 30 -32.98 -24.34 -14.91
CA VAL A 30 -32.02 -24.96 -13.98
C VAL A 30 -32.69 -25.42 -12.68
N ASP A 31 -33.86 -24.86 -12.33
CA ASP A 31 -34.56 -25.17 -11.06
C ASP A 31 -35.56 -26.35 -11.16
N GLY A 32 -35.46 -27.17 -12.21
CA GLY A 32 -36.47 -28.17 -12.55
C GLY A 32 -35.95 -29.60 -12.62
N GLU A 33 -35.24 -30.12 -11.62
CA GLU A 33 -35.05 -31.58 -11.49
C GLU A 33 -34.62 -32.02 -10.08
N GLY A 34 -35.51 -32.75 -9.38
CA GLY A 34 -35.10 -33.74 -8.37
C GLY A 34 -35.62 -33.57 -6.95
N THR A 35 -36.88 -33.94 -6.68
CA THR A 35 -37.29 -34.47 -5.36
C THR A 35 -38.25 -35.64 -5.54
N ALA A 36 -37.79 -36.84 -5.18
CA ALA A 36 -38.60 -38.04 -5.06
C ALA A 36 -38.88 -38.32 -3.57
N ALA A 37 -40.09 -38.81 -3.33
CA ALA A 37 -40.76 -38.95 -2.04
C ALA A 37 -40.22 -40.07 -1.14
N ALA A 38 -40.34 -39.88 0.18
CA ALA A 38 -40.55 -40.95 1.16
C ALA A 38 -41.39 -40.43 2.35
N ASP A 39 -42.30 -41.28 2.80
CA ASP A 39 -43.44 -41.06 3.72
C ASP A 39 -43.10 -40.67 5.17
N PRO A 40 -44.09 -40.16 5.95
CA PRO A 40 -43.92 -39.61 7.28
C PRO A 40 -44.31 -40.58 8.40
N ALA A 41 -43.54 -40.58 9.50
CA ALA A 41 -44.04 -41.02 10.80
C ALA A 41 -43.22 -40.41 11.96
N ASP A 42 -43.89 -39.49 12.65
CA ASP A 42 -44.03 -39.40 14.10
C ASP A 42 -42.91 -38.84 15.02
N SER A 43 -43.43 -38.09 16.01
CA SER A 43 -42.90 -37.72 17.32
C SER A 43 -41.97 -36.49 17.50
N ARG A 44 -42.66 -35.42 17.89
CA ARG A 44 -42.27 -34.33 18.81
C ARG A 44 -41.21 -34.71 19.87
N ALA A 45 -40.17 -33.89 19.98
CA ALA A 45 -39.54 -33.50 21.25
C ALA A 45 -38.61 -32.29 21.04
N SER A 46 -39.07 -31.13 21.51
CA SER A 46 -38.26 -29.91 21.64
C SER A 46 -37.41 -30.00 22.91
N SER A 47 -36.11 -29.75 22.80
CA SER A 47 -35.26 -29.34 23.93
C SER A 47 -34.04 -28.57 23.40
N PRO A 48 -33.73 -27.37 23.93
CA PRO A 48 -32.54 -26.62 23.56
C PRO A 48 -31.36 -27.08 24.43
N LEU A 49 -30.31 -27.60 23.80
CA LEU A 49 -29.02 -27.80 24.47
C LEU A 49 -28.29 -26.46 24.54
N SER A 50 -28.26 -25.87 25.73
CA SER A 50 -27.23 -24.89 26.10
C SER A 50 -25.90 -25.61 26.25
N SER A 51 -24.91 -25.23 25.44
CA SER A 51 -23.51 -25.62 25.66
C SER A 51 -22.95 -24.90 26.89
N PRO A 52 -22.16 -25.56 27.75
CA PRO A 52 -21.52 -24.92 28.89
C PRO A 52 -20.39 -23.98 28.45
N PRO A 53 -20.15 -22.86 29.16
CA PRO A 53 -19.01 -21.99 28.87
C PRO A 53 -17.72 -22.68 29.31
N GLY A 54 -16.80 -22.92 28.37
CA GLY A 54 -15.44 -23.39 28.66
C GLY A 54 -14.87 -24.50 27.79
N GLN A 55 -15.60 -25.03 26.80
CA GLN A 55 -14.97 -25.90 25.79
C GLN A 55 -14.36 -25.05 24.66
N PRO A 56 -13.05 -25.18 24.36
CA PRO A 56 -12.47 -24.54 23.20
C PRO A 56 -13.19 -25.05 21.95
N ALA A 57 -13.54 -24.14 21.04
CA ALA A 57 -14.20 -24.47 19.78
C ALA A 57 -13.48 -25.64 19.10
N THR A 58 -14.20 -26.75 18.92
CA THR A 58 -13.67 -27.90 18.19
C THR A 58 -13.48 -27.51 16.73
N TYR A 59 -12.22 -27.46 16.31
CA TYR A 59 -11.81 -27.21 14.92
C TYR A 59 -12.56 -28.11 13.92
N PRO A 60 -12.90 -27.62 12.71
CA PRO A 60 -13.40 -28.47 11.63
C PRO A 60 -12.43 -29.62 11.35
N GLU A 61 -12.91 -30.87 11.27
CA GLU A 61 -12.09 -32.05 10.93
C GLU A 61 -11.28 -31.88 9.63
N ARG A 62 -11.75 -31.03 8.72
CA ARG A 62 -11.05 -30.67 7.47
C ARG A 62 -9.65 -30.08 7.73
N LEU A 63 -9.54 -29.15 8.69
CA LEU A 63 -8.27 -28.53 9.06
C LEU A 63 -7.31 -29.53 9.73
N ARG A 64 -7.82 -30.52 10.45
CA ARG A 64 -6.96 -31.57 11.04
C ARG A 64 -6.37 -32.53 10.01
N ARG A 65 -7.01 -32.70 8.85
CA ARG A 65 -6.53 -33.60 7.78
C ARG A 65 -5.51 -32.94 6.84
N SER A 66 -5.53 -31.61 6.70
CA SER A 66 -4.59 -30.86 5.84
C SER A 66 -3.34 -30.35 6.56
N VAL A 67 -3.31 -30.42 7.90
CA VAL A 67 -2.14 -30.03 8.71
C VAL A 67 -1.03 -31.09 8.59
N GLY A 68 -0.17 -30.93 7.60
CA GLY A 68 1.17 -31.51 7.59
C GLY A 68 2.13 -30.74 8.51
N GLU A 69 3.42 -31.12 8.54
CA GLU A 69 4.47 -30.45 9.36
C GLU A 69 4.61 -28.93 9.09
N ARG A 70 4.06 -28.43 7.98
CA ARG A 70 4.15 -27.02 7.54
C ARG A 70 3.19 -26.06 8.27
N VAL A 71 2.15 -26.56 8.93
CA VAL A 71 1.15 -25.72 9.62
C VAL A 71 1.15 -26.00 11.12
N ARG A 72 1.39 -24.98 11.94
CA ARG A 72 1.39 -25.08 13.40
C ARG A 72 0.15 -24.41 13.99
N VAL A 73 -0.66 -25.16 14.73
CA VAL A 73 -1.77 -24.58 15.49
C VAL A 73 -1.26 -24.14 16.87
N LEU A 74 -1.46 -22.87 17.20
CA LEU A 74 -1.15 -22.26 18.49
C LEU A 74 -2.46 -22.10 19.26
N ALA A 75 -2.57 -22.65 20.47
CA ALA A 75 -3.83 -22.62 21.23
C ALA A 75 -3.71 -21.88 22.55
N HIS A 76 -2.51 -21.87 23.14
CA HIS A 76 -2.25 -21.36 24.48
C HIS A 76 -1.36 -20.12 24.45
N ARG A 77 -1.38 -19.36 25.55
CA ARG A 77 -0.53 -18.17 25.71
C ARG A 77 0.96 -18.48 25.55
N GLU A 78 1.41 -19.62 26.06
CA GLU A 78 2.81 -20.02 25.95
C GLU A 78 3.19 -20.36 24.50
N ASP A 79 2.27 -20.92 23.69
CA ASP A 79 2.50 -21.14 22.26
C ASP A 79 2.78 -19.82 21.53
N GLY A 80 2.08 -18.75 21.91
CA GLY A 80 2.32 -17.40 21.40
C GLY A 80 3.69 -16.85 21.78
N ARG A 81 4.14 -17.09 23.01
CA ARG A 81 5.49 -16.71 23.47
C ARG A 81 6.59 -17.49 22.76
N ASP A 82 6.42 -18.80 22.64
CA ASP A 82 7.37 -19.65 21.93
C ASP A 82 7.46 -19.28 20.45
N PHE A 83 6.33 -18.97 19.82
CA PHE A 83 6.31 -18.47 18.46
C PHE A 83 7.01 -17.12 18.34
N ALA A 84 6.79 -16.19 19.28
CA ALA A 84 7.52 -14.92 19.33
C ALA A 84 9.04 -15.13 19.45
N ARG A 85 9.50 -16.01 20.34
CA ARG A 85 10.92 -16.36 20.48
C ARG A 85 11.49 -16.92 19.18
N GLN A 86 10.73 -17.77 18.50
CA GLN A 86 11.11 -18.30 17.19
C GLN A 86 11.21 -17.19 16.13
N LEU A 87 10.26 -16.24 16.10
CA LEU A 87 10.32 -15.09 15.18
C LEU A 87 11.54 -14.20 15.46
N LEU A 88 11.92 -14.07 16.73
CA LEU A 88 13.06 -13.26 17.19
C LEU A 88 14.41 -13.98 17.04
N ALA A 89 14.42 -15.27 16.72
CA ALA A 89 15.64 -16.05 16.61
C ALA A 89 16.56 -15.46 15.51
N PRO A 90 17.81 -15.10 15.84
CA PRO A 90 18.71 -14.41 14.91
C PRO A 90 19.10 -15.28 13.70
N ASP A 91 19.02 -16.60 13.85
CA ASP A 91 19.28 -17.65 12.86
C ASP A 91 18.02 -18.14 12.15
N ARG A 92 16.86 -17.50 12.33
CA ARG A 92 15.66 -17.87 11.59
C ARG A 92 15.83 -17.57 10.10
N HIS A 93 15.76 -18.62 9.29
CA HIS A 93 15.87 -18.55 7.82
C HIS A 93 14.55 -18.79 7.10
N ASP A 94 13.42 -18.76 7.81
CA ASP A 94 12.10 -19.04 7.25
C ASP A 94 11.19 -17.81 7.31
N VAL A 95 10.38 -17.58 6.27
CA VAL A 95 9.25 -16.63 6.34
C VAL A 95 8.17 -17.27 7.20
N ALA A 96 7.60 -16.49 8.12
CA ALA A 96 6.50 -16.98 8.95
C ALA A 96 5.20 -16.23 8.65
N VAL A 97 4.09 -16.93 8.50
CA VAL A 97 2.75 -16.38 8.35
C VAL A 97 1.95 -16.72 9.59
N LEU A 98 1.40 -15.72 10.27
CA LEU A 98 0.51 -15.91 11.42
C LEU A 98 -0.91 -15.51 11.03
N ILE A 99 -1.85 -16.43 11.17
CA ILE A 99 -3.27 -16.24 10.86
C ILE A 99 -4.06 -16.32 12.16
N ALA A 100 -4.72 -15.22 12.55
CA ALA A 100 -5.65 -15.24 13.69
C ALA A 100 -6.92 -16.01 13.32
N ALA A 101 -7.26 -17.04 14.11
CA ALA A 101 -8.26 -18.06 13.78
C ALA A 101 -9.39 -18.17 14.82
N PHE A 102 -9.56 -17.18 15.70
CA PHE A 102 -10.47 -17.29 16.85
C PHE A 102 -11.91 -16.81 16.60
N ASP A 103 -12.26 -16.33 15.40
CA ASP A 103 -13.64 -15.98 14.97
C ASP A 103 -13.94 -16.42 13.53
N GLY A 104 -13.89 -17.73 13.27
CA GLY A 104 -14.27 -18.30 11.97
C GLY A 104 -13.20 -18.13 10.89
N LEU A 105 -12.47 -19.22 10.62
CA LEU A 105 -11.46 -19.35 9.56
C LEU A 105 -12.04 -19.34 8.13
N GLU A 106 -13.19 -18.72 7.89
CA GLU A 106 -13.87 -18.78 6.58
C GLU A 106 -13.21 -17.90 5.51
N PHE A 107 -12.29 -17.00 5.89
CA PHE A 107 -11.76 -15.99 4.96
C PHE A 107 -10.51 -16.40 4.18
N ILE A 108 -9.80 -17.47 4.56
CA ILE A 108 -8.55 -17.88 3.87
C ILE A 108 -8.61 -19.37 3.54
N ASP A 109 -8.60 -19.66 2.25
CA ASP A 109 -8.40 -21.02 1.75
C ASP A 109 -6.95 -21.44 1.99
N LEU A 110 -6.74 -22.25 3.03
CA LEU A 110 -5.41 -22.70 3.45
C LEU A 110 -4.77 -23.61 2.40
N ASP A 111 -5.57 -24.38 1.65
CA ASP A 111 -5.05 -25.27 0.62
C ASP A 111 -4.48 -24.43 -0.54
N VAL A 112 -5.21 -23.39 -0.98
CA VAL A 112 -4.71 -22.41 -1.97
C VAL A 112 -3.46 -21.69 -1.47
N LEU A 113 -3.42 -21.30 -0.19
CA LEU A 113 -2.24 -20.65 0.37
C LEU A 113 -1.02 -21.58 0.35
N LEU A 114 -1.20 -22.84 0.76
CA LEU A 114 -0.13 -23.85 0.79
C LEU A 114 0.40 -24.21 -0.59
N ASP A 115 -0.45 -24.16 -1.63
CA ASP A 115 -0.09 -24.38 -3.02
C ASP A 115 0.69 -23.19 -3.63
N GLU A 116 0.44 -21.97 -3.15
CA GLU A 116 1.01 -20.74 -3.72
C GLU A 116 2.31 -20.28 -3.03
N VAL A 117 2.61 -20.77 -1.82
CA VAL A 117 3.82 -20.40 -1.04
C VAL A 117 4.85 -21.52 -0.97
N SER A 118 6.14 -21.17 -0.87
CA SER A 118 7.22 -22.16 -0.84
C SER A 118 7.12 -23.11 0.36
N SER A 119 7.74 -24.29 0.26
CA SER A 119 7.76 -25.31 1.31
C SER A 119 8.31 -24.81 2.64
N ASP A 120 9.17 -23.80 2.58
CA ASP A 120 9.99 -23.32 3.69
C ASP A 120 9.27 -22.22 4.50
N VAL A 121 8.02 -21.91 4.16
CA VAL A 121 7.18 -20.94 4.85
C VAL A 121 6.51 -21.61 6.05
N LEU A 122 6.79 -21.09 7.24
CA LEU A 122 6.14 -21.50 8.48
C LEU A 122 4.77 -20.85 8.61
N ILE A 123 3.70 -21.64 8.56
CA ILE A 123 2.34 -21.10 8.76
C ILE A 123 1.88 -21.43 10.18
N ALA A 124 1.50 -20.42 10.95
CA ALA A 124 0.97 -20.54 12.30
C ALA A 124 -0.48 -20.07 12.36
N LEU A 125 -1.36 -20.88 12.95
CA LEU A 125 -2.78 -20.58 13.18
C LEU A 125 -2.98 -20.25 14.66
N ALA A 126 -3.31 -19.00 15.00
CA ALA A 126 -3.59 -18.59 16.38
C ALA A 126 -5.06 -18.85 16.73
N ALA A 127 -5.32 -19.92 17.47
CA ALA A 127 -6.65 -20.41 17.82
C ALA A 127 -7.38 -19.61 18.91
N SER A 128 -6.69 -18.69 19.59
CA SER A 128 -7.26 -17.92 20.70
C SER A 128 -6.59 -16.57 20.87
N THR A 129 -7.31 -15.63 21.48
CA THR A 129 -6.77 -14.33 21.90
C THR A 129 -5.64 -14.47 22.92
N ALA A 130 -5.57 -15.57 23.67
CA ALA A 130 -4.49 -15.88 24.58
C ALA A 130 -3.14 -16.05 23.87
N VAL A 131 -3.14 -16.63 22.65
CA VAL A 131 -1.94 -16.71 21.80
C VAL A 131 -1.43 -15.32 21.45
N SER A 132 -2.34 -14.44 20.98
CA SER A 132 -1.98 -13.04 20.66
C SER A 132 -1.40 -12.31 21.87
N ALA A 133 -1.99 -12.49 23.06
CA ALA A 133 -1.47 -11.88 24.28
C ALA A 133 -0.05 -12.37 24.62
N GLY A 134 0.22 -13.68 24.50
CA GLY A 134 1.54 -14.24 24.73
C GLY A 134 2.59 -13.75 23.72
N LEU A 135 2.22 -13.69 22.44
CA LEU A 135 3.05 -13.12 21.38
C LEU A 135 3.38 -11.64 21.65
N ILE A 136 2.37 -10.84 22.02
CA ILE A 136 2.53 -9.41 22.34
C ILE A 136 3.49 -9.20 23.50
N ASP A 137 3.30 -9.93 24.61
CA ASP A 137 4.14 -9.81 25.80
C ASP A 137 5.62 -10.00 25.44
N GLU A 138 5.93 -11.08 24.71
CA GLU A 138 7.30 -11.48 24.41
C GLU A 138 7.94 -10.54 23.38
N LEU A 139 7.21 -10.16 22.32
CA LEU A 139 7.70 -9.19 21.33
C LEU A 139 7.92 -7.81 21.95
N LYS A 140 7.03 -7.36 22.84
CA LYS A 140 7.17 -6.10 23.55
C LYS A 140 8.38 -6.12 24.49
N ALA A 141 8.59 -7.23 25.20
CA ALA A 141 9.75 -7.40 26.07
C ALA A 141 11.07 -7.37 25.29
N ALA A 142 11.12 -7.98 24.11
CA ALA A 142 12.33 -8.07 23.30
C ALA A 142 12.64 -6.80 22.50
N THR A 143 11.62 -6.12 21.99
CA THR A 143 11.79 -5.01 21.02
C THR A 143 11.51 -3.63 21.61
N GLY A 144 10.88 -3.55 22.79
CA GLY A 144 10.34 -2.31 23.35
C GLY A 144 9.12 -1.77 22.60
N ASN A 145 8.68 -2.42 21.52
CA ASN A 145 7.58 -1.99 20.67
C ASN A 145 6.33 -2.86 20.93
N GLY A 146 5.31 -2.27 21.58
CA GLY A 146 4.04 -2.94 21.86
C GLY A 146 3.15 -3.17 20.63
N TYR A 147 3.49 -2.57 19.47
CA TYR A 147 2.66 -2.56 18.27
C TYR A 147 2.79 -3.82 17.39
N LEU A 148 3.63 -4.77 17.80
CA LEU A 148 3.88 -6.00 17.07
C LEU A 148 2.81 -7.09 17.28
N GLY A 149 1.76 -6.80 18.05
CA GLY A 149 0.64 -7.70 18.30
C GLY A 149 -0.26 -7.99 17.12
N VAL A 150 -0.90 -9.18 17.12
CA VAL A 150 -1.95 -9.55 16.15
C VAL A 150 -3.31 -9.28 16.76
N ALA A 151 -4.07 -8.34 16.19
CA ALA A 151 -5.48 -8.17 16.52
C ALA A 151 -6.33 -9.26 15.84
N ALA A 152 -7.57 -9.42 16.29
CA ALA A 152 -8.55 -10.32 15.67
C ALA A 152 -8.66 -10.06 14.15
N GLU A 153 -8.91 -11.11 13.37
CA GLU A 153 -9.09 -11.04 11.90
C GLU A 153 -7.86 -10.59 11.07
N ILE A 154 -6.65 -10.60 11.66
CA ILE A 154 -5.43 -10.18 10.95
C ILE A 154 -4.55 -11.37 10.55
N VAL A 155 -4.11 -11.37 9.29
CA VAL A 155 -2.96 -12.14 8.82
C VAL A 155 -1.70 -11.28 8.91
N ARG A 156 -0.62 -11.82 9.45
CA ARG A 156 0.70 -11.17 9.44
C ARG A 156 1.74 -12.05 8.77
N VAL A 157 2.61 -11.41 7.98
CA VAL A 157 3.77 -12.05 7.34
C VAL A 157 5.04 -11.47 7.95
N TYR A 158 5.89 -12.33 8.51
CA TYR A 158 7.16 -12.00 9.13
C TYR A 158 8.30 -12.48 8.23
N GLY A 159 9.02 -11.55 7.61
CA GLY A 159 10.21 -11.85 6.80
C GLY A 159 11.38 -12.42 7.63
N TYR A 160 12.45 -12.80 6.97
CA TYR A 160 13.61 -13.54 7.53
C TYR A 160 14.35 -12.84 8.69
N GLY A 161 15.05 -13.66 9.48
CA GLY A 161 16.00 -13.24 10.51
C GLY A 161 15.37 -12.62 11.75
N GLY A 162 16.24 -12.13 12.65
CA GLY A 162 15.88 -11.40 13.86
C GLY A 162 15.93 -9.87 13.67
N THR A 163 15.56 -9.33 12.50
CA THR A 163 15.59 -7.86 12.28
C THR A 163 14.37 -7.35 11.54
N TRP A 164 13.35 -8.19 11.36
CA TRP A 164 12.09 -7.78 10.70
C TRP A 164 11.34 -6.72 11.52
N TRP A 165 11.63 -6.55 12.81
CA TRP A 165 11.04 -5.49 13.63
C TRP A 165 11.79 -4.15 13.53
N ASP A 166 13.06 -4.16 13.11
CA ASP A 166 13.91 -2.95 12.97
C ASP A 166 13.66 -2.23 11.63
N ARG A 167 13.08 -2.95 10.66
CA ARG A 167 12.66 -2.38 9.38
C ARG A 167 11.15 -2.17 9.42
N GLN A 168 10.66 -1.07 8.83
CA GLN A 168 9.26 -0.97 8.43
C GLN A 168 8.98 -2.05 7.38
N VAL A 169 8.79 -3.30 7.82
CA VAL A 169 8.31 -4.38 6.97
C VAL A 169 6.92 -3.98 6.49
N PRO A 170 6.63 -4.10 5.19
CA PRO A 170 5.31 -3.77 4.68
C PRO A 170 4.24 -4.52 5.49
N ARG A 171 3.44 -3.75 6.23
CA ARG A 171 2.30 -4.25 6.97
C ARG A 171 1.23 -4.56 5.94
N ILE A 172 1.00 -5.84 5.69
CA ILE A 172 -0.05 -6.28 4.77
C ILE A 172 -1.24 -6.65 5.63
N GLU A 173 -2.07 -5.63 5.93
CA GLU A 173 -3.37 -5.86 6.57
C GLU A 173 -4.36 -6.28 5.50
N VAL A 174 -4.68 -7.57 5.45
CA VAL A 174 -5.75 -8.07 4.60
C VAL A 174 -7.07 -7.82 5.33
N ARG A 175 -7.63 -6.62 5.23
CA ARG A 175 -8.97 -6.30 5.74
C ARG A 175 -10.00 -6.36 4.61
N LYS A 176 -11.00 -7.25 4.75
CA LYS A 176 -12.31 -7.25 4.05
C LYS A 176 -12.29 -6.86 2.56
N ALA A 177 -11.29 -7.30 1.78
CA ALA A 177 -11.30 -7.12 0.34
C ALA A 177 -12.02 -8.31 -0.32
N PRO A 178 -12.85 -8.13 -1.37
CA PRO A 178 -13.53 -9.24 -2.06
C PRO A 178 -12.59 -10.09 -2.94
N ILE A 179 -11.28 -10.02 -2.70
CA ILE A 179 -10.24 -10.72 -3.47
C ILE A 179 -9.86 -11.99 -2.71
N ASP A 180 -9.48 -13.03 -3.46
CA ASP A 180 -8.89 -14.28 -2.97
C ASP A 180 -7.74 -14.01 -1.97
N HIS A 181 -8.07 -14.05 -0.67
CA HIS A 181 -7.17 -13.66 0.41
C HIS A 181 -5.92 -14.54 0.45
N ALA A 182 -6.04 -15.82 0.09
CA ALA A 182 -4.94 -16.76 0.03
C ALA A 182 -3.87 -16.31 -0.98
N ARG A 183 -4.30 -15.91 -2.20
CA ARG A 183 -3.38 -15.40 -3.23
C ARG A 183 -2.74 -14.08 -2.86
N TYR A 184 -3.46 -13.20 -2.18
CA TYR A 184 -2.90 -11.93 -1.71
C TYR A 184 -1.83 -12.15 -0.63
N VAL A 185 -2.08 -13.05 0.34
CA VAL A 185 -1.09 -13.48 1.33
C VAL A 185 0.08 -14.18 0.66
N ALA A 186 -0.14 -15.02 -0.35
CA ALA A 186 0.95 -15.65 -1.09
C ALA A 186 1.83 -14.63 -1.82
N HIS A 187 1.24 -13.59 -2.41
CA HIS A 187 1.99 -12.49 -3.02
C HIS A 187 2.83 -11.71 -1.97
N ALA A 188 2.29 -11.51 -0.77
CA ALA A 188 3.02 -10.92 0.36
C ALA A 188 4.24 -11.75 0.77
N VAL A 189 4.06 -13.08 0.85
CA VAL A 189 5.11 -14.06 1.15
C VAL A 189 6.18 -14.03 0.07
N ARG A 190 5.81 -14.13 -1.22
CA ARG A 190 6.76 -14.06 -2.35
C ARG A 190 7.59 -12.78 -2.33
N ARG A 191 6.98 -11.64 -2.01
CA ARG A 191 7.71 -10.38 -1.87
C ARG A 191 8.72 -10.40 -0.73
N CYS A 192 8.45 -11.12 0.36
CA CYS A 192 9.41 -11.34 1.44
C CYS A 192 10.54 -12.29 1.02
N GLU A 193 10.21 -13.36 0.30
CA GLU A 193 11.17 -14.31 -0.30
C GLU A 193 12.10 -13.59 -1.30
N ASP A 194 11.54 -12.78 -2.21
CA ASP A 194 12.27 -11.99 -3.21
C ASP A 194 13.17 -10.91 -2.59
N ASN A 195 12.72 -10.27 -1.51
CA ASN A 195 13.55 -9.29 -0.80
C ASN A 195 14.68 -9.95 -0.02
N SER A 196 14.54 -11.21 0.40
CA SER A 196 15.60 -11.94 1.11
C SER A 196 16.77 -12.30 0.22
N THR A 197 16.50 -12.70 -1.03
CA THR A 197 17.53 -13.04 -2.01
C THR A 197 18.34 -11.81 -2.44
N ALA A 198 17.73 -10.62 -2.41
CA ALA A 198 18.40 -9.35 -2.70
C ALA A 198 19.27 -8.79 -1.54
N THR A 199 19.12 -9.30 -0.31
CA THR A 199 19.67 -8.62 0.89
C THR A 199 20.71 -9.46 1.62
N THR A 200 21.80 -9.82 0.96
CA THR A 200 23.05 -10.19 1.66
C THR A 200 23.81 -8.90 2.02
N TYR A 201 23.66 -8.45 3.27
CA TYR A 201 24.39 -7.37 3.95
C TYR A 201 24.73 -6.09 3.14
N SER A 202 23.91 -5.07 3.33
CA SER A 202 24.39 -3.69 3.48
C SER A 202 23.82 -3.16 4.80
N ARG A 203 24.71 -2.69 5.69
CA ARG A 203 24.35 -1.88 6.86
C ARG A 203 23.61 -0.67 6.29
N SER A 204 22.28 -0.62 6.48
CA SER A 204 21.48 0.47 5.93
C SER A 204 22.01 1.79 6.46
N GLU A 205 22.42 2.66 5.53
CA GLU A 205 22.69 4.05 5.82
C GLU A 205 21.51 4.62 6.61
N THR A 206 21.85 5.29 7.71
CA THR A 206 20.96 5.96 8.63
C THR A 206 19.91 6.74 7.84
N ARG A 207 18.65 6.29 7.87
CA ARG A 207 17.53 6.98 7.23
C ARG A 207 17.53 8.41 7.77
N GLN A 208 17.66 9.40 6.89
CA GLN A 208 17.60 10.81 7.29
C GLN A 208 16.28 11.02 8.06
N VAL A 209 16.41 11.44 9.31
CA VAL A 209 15.27 11.86 10.13
C VAL A 209 14.65 13.04 9.42
N VAL A 210 13.52 12.82 8.77
CA VAL A 210 12.70 13.92 8.22
C VAL A 210 12.09 14.61 9.43
N GLU A 211 12.37 15.90 9.61
CA GLU A 211 11.80 16.64 10.72
C GLU A 211 10.27 16.68 10.60
N PRO A 212 9.52 16.36 11.68
CA PRO A 212 8.07 16.44 11.68
C PRO A 212 7.59 17.84 11.36
N ARG A 213 6.64 17.96 10.43
CA ARG A 213 6.05 19.23 10.01
C ARG A 213 4.88 19.58 10.92
N LEU A 214 4.80 20.84 11.35
CA LEU A 214 3.63 21.34 12.07
C LEU A 214 2.52 21.70 11.07
N VAL A 215 1.32 21.16 11.28
CA VAL A 215 0.14 21.36 10.43
C VAL A 215 -1.10 21.57 11.28
N THR A 216 -2.11 22.21 10.69
CA THR A 216 -3.45 22.32 11.28
C THR A 216 -4.41 21.50 10.43
N GLY A 217 -5.26 20.71 11.06
CA GLY A 217 -6.25 19.89 10.36
C GLY A 217 -7.48 19.61 11.21
N THR A 218 -8.43 18.91 10.63
CA THR A 218 -9.69 18.55 11.30
C THR A 218 -9.59 17.14 11.84
N ALA A 219 -9.83 16.96 13.14
CA ALA A 219 -9.84 15.67 13.80
C ALA A 219 -11.09 14.85 13.40
N GLY A 220 -10.89 13.57 13.17
CA GLY A 220 -11.94 12.57 13.07
C GLY A 220 -11.65 11.40 13.99
N LEU A 221 -12.70 10.78 14.51
CA LEU A 221 -12.63 9.70 15.49
C LEU A 221 -12.87 8.35 14.79
N TYR A 222 -12.19 7.31 15.25
CA TYR A 222 -12.53 5.94 14.85
C TYR A 222 -13.60 5.39 15.80
N GLU A 223 -14.67 4.82 15.26
CA GLU A 223 -15.78 4.28 16.07
C GLU A 223 -15.36 3.10 16.96
N ASP A 224 -14.39 2.31 16.50
CA ASP A 224 -14.01 1.04 17.14
C ASP A 224 -12.77 1.14 18.04
N ASP A 225 -12.07 2.28 18.09
CA ASP A 225 -10.82 2.42 18.86
C ASP A 225 -10.75 3.77 19.61
N PRO A 226 -10.95 3.77 20.94
CA PRO A 226 -10.95 4.99 21.73
C PRO A 226 -9.56 5.63 21.88
N TYR A 227 -8.49 4.95 21.45
CA TYR A 227 -7.11 5.45 21.52
C TYR A 227 -6.59 5.95 20.17
N GLN A 228 -7.39 5.85 19.11
CA GLN A 228 -7.02 6.30 17.78
C GLN A 228 -7.97 7.36 17.23
N ALA A 229 -7.39 8.30 16.51
CA ALA A 229 -8.09 9.24 15.65
C ALA A 229 -7.30 9.43 14.36
N TYR A 230 -7.84 10.24 13.47
CA TYR A 230 -7.10 10.77 12.34
C TYR A 230 -7.23 12.29 12.30
N VAL A 231 -6.25 12.94 11.70
CA VAL A 231 -6.29 14.38 11.41
C VAL A 231 -6.25 14.56 9.90
N SER A 232 -7.29 15.16 9.35
CA SER A 232 -7.40 15.49 7.92
C SER A 232 -6.77 16.86 7.66
N VAL A 233 -5.74 16.89 6.81
CA VAL A 233 -5.03 18.11 6.40
C VAL A 233 -5.03 18.15 4.88
N GLU A 234 -5.74 19.11 4.29
CA GLU A 234 -5.82 19.28 2.83
C GLU A 234 -6.23 17.99 2.06
N GLY A 235 -7.05 17.15 2.69
CA GLY A 235 -7.52 15.87 2.13
C GLY A 235 -6.59 14.68 2.36
N GLN A 236 -5.44 14.89 3.00
CA GLN A 236 -4.57 13.81 3.47
C GLN A 236 -4.89 13.47 4.93
N LEU A 237 -4.98 12.17 5.23
CA LEU A 237 -5.24 11.67 6.58
C LEU A 237 -3.94 11.30 7.27
N TYR A 238 -3.76 11.78 8.49
CA TYR A 238 -2.66 11.41 9.38
C TYR A 238 -3.21 10.67 10.59
N THR A 239 -2.65 9.52 10.92
CA THR A 239 -3.12 8.72 12.06
C THR A 239 -2.58 9.29 13.37
N LEU A 240 -3.48 9.51 14.31
CA LEU A 240 -3.21 9.95 15.67
C LEU A 240 -3.39 8.75 16.60
N ASN A 241 -2.36 8.39 17.37
CA ASN A 241 -2.45 7.34 18.36
C ASN A 241 -1.91 7.84 19.72
N PHE A 242 -2.76 7.84 20.74
CA PHE A 242 -2.40 8.33 22.06
C PHE A 242 -1.33 7.47 22.73
N ALA A 243 -1.30 6.17 22.45
CA ALA A 243 -0.27 5.27 22.98
C ALA A 243 1.15 5.63 22.48
N THR A 244 1.28 6.28 21.32
CA THR A 244 2.58 6.70 20.77
C THR A 244 2.95 8.14 21.10
N LEU A 245 1.98 8.96 21.54
CA LEU A 245 2.20 10.37 21.86
C LEU A 245 2.73 10.60 23.28
N GLY A 246 2.80 9.54 24.10
CA GLY A 246 3.27 9.64 25.48
C GLY A 246 2.35 10.48 26.37
N VAL A 247 1.04 10.47 26.08
CA VAL A 247 0.03 11.14 26.90
C VAL A 247 -0.20 10.40 28.22
N ASP A 248 -0.89 11.05 29.16
CA ASP A 248 -1.16 10.48 30.48
C ASP A 248 -1.86 9.11 30.35
N PRO A 249 -1.43 8.08 31.11
CA PRO A 249 -2.02 6.74 31.04
C PRO A 249 -3.51 6.78 31.39
N GLY A 250 -4.35 6.26 30.48
CA GLY A 250 -5.80 6.24 30.66
C GLY A 250 -6.54 7.35 29.94
N LEU A 251 -5.84 8.36 29.41
CA LEU A 251 -6.45 9.36 28.54
C LEU A 251 -6.89 8.71 27.23
N VAL A 252 -8.18 8.81 26.89
CA VAL A 252 -8.70 8.38 25.59
C VAL A 252 -8.81 9.57 24.64
N VAL A 253 -8.81 9.31 23.34
CA VAL A 253 -8.86 10.34 22.30
C VAL A 253 -10.11 11.19 22.42
N THR A 254 -11.23 10.57 22.78
CA THR A 254 -12.54 11.24 22.93
C THR A 254 -12.59 12.25 24.07
N ASP A 255 -11.67 12.17 25.03
CA ASP A 255 -11.57 13.15 26.13
C ASP A 255 -10.86 14.43 25.67
N VAL A 256 -10.12 14.35 24.56
CA VAL A 256 -9.26 15.44 24.05
C VAL A 256 -9.84 16.03 22.77
N LEU A 257 -10.40 15.21 21.90
CA LEU A 257 -10.85 15.60 20.56
C LEU A 257 -12.31 15.19 20.34
N ALA A 258 -13.08 16.09 19.73
CA ALA A 258 -14.37 15.75 19.14
C ALA A 258 -14.23 15.63 17.62
N GLN A 259 -15.19 14.94 16.99
CA GLN A 259 -15.27 14.90 15.54
C GLN A 259 -15.47 16.32 14.99
N GLY A 260 -14.61 16.73 14.05
CA GLY A 260 -14.65 18.07 13.47
C GLY A 260 -13.80 19.12 14.20
N THR A 261 -13.18 18.80 15.34
CA THR A 261 -12.32 19.74 16.06
C THR A 261 -11.09 20.11 15.22
N GLU A 262 -10.80 21.40 15.08
CA GLU A 262 -9.57 21.88 14.47
C GLU A 262 -8.40 21.69 15.44
N VAL A 263 -7.36 20.98 15.03
CA VAL A 263 -6.23 20.63 15.90
C VAL A 263 -4.91 20.88 15.18
N ARG A 264 -3.94 21.45 15.91
CA ARG A 264 -2.56 21.59 15.45
C ARG A 264 -1.74 20.39 15.87
N VAL A 265 -1.08 19.75 14.90
CA VAL A 265 -0.34 18.52 15.10
C VAL A 265 0.99 18.54 14.37
N ARG A 266 2.00 17.86 14.91
CA ARG A 266 3.24 17.56 14.19
C ARG A 266 3.08 16.23 13.47
N VAL A 267 3.21 16.24 12.15
CA VAL A 267 3.07 15.04 11.32
C VAL A 267 4.41 14.62 10.74
N ASN A 268 4.61 13.32 10.61
CA ASN A 268 5.68 12.75 9.83
C ASN A 268 5.12 12.28 8.47
N ASP A 269 5.46 13.00 7.42
CA ASP A 269 4.95 12.72 6.07
C ASP A 269 5.43 11.34 5.54
N ALA A 270 6.51 10.78 6.11
CA ALA A 270 7.07 9.51 5.66
C ALA A 270 6.27 8.27 6.13
N ASP A 271 5.61 8.35 7.28
CA ASP A 271 4.82 7.26 7.86
C ASP A 271 3.33 7.60 8.02
N GLY A 272 2.94 8.86 7.77
CA GLY A 272 1.56 9.32 7.89
C GLY A 272 1.08 9.42 9.34
N LEU A 273 2.00 9.53 10.31
CA LEU A 273 1.67 9.57 11.73
C LEU A 273 1.73 10.98 12.30
N VAL A 274 0.84 11.24 13.25
CA VAL A 274 0.97 12.37 14.17
C VAL A 274 1.95 11.99 15.27
N THR A 275 2.99 12.80 15.41
CA THR A 275 4.10 12.63 16.36
C THR A 275 3.99 13.51 17.60
N ALA A 276 3.21 14.60 17.55
CA ALA A 276 2.91 15.45 18.71
C ALA A 276 1.63 16.27 18.48
N ILE A 277 0.95 16.63 19.57
CA ILE A 277 -0.08 17.67 19.60
C ILE A 277 0.48 18.82 20.47
N PRO A 278 1.05 19.88 19.89
CA PRO A 278 1.77 20.89 20.68
C PRO A 278 0.90 21.64 21.69
N ASP A 279 -0.40 21.71 21.44
CA ASP A 279 -1.37 22.41 22.30
C ASP A 279 -1.98 21.50 23.36
N LEU A 280 -1.57 20.23 23.41
CA LEU A 280 -2.05 19.31 24.44
C LEU A 280 -1.52 19.73 25.80
N VAL A 281 -2.42 20.01 26.72
CA VAL A 281 -2.09 20.35 28.10
C VAL A 281 -2.06 19.09 28.98
N SER A 282 -1.19 19.07 29.98
CA SER A 282 -1.17 18.02 31.00
C SER A 282 -2.35 18.15 31.97
N SER A 283 -2.70 17.09 32.71
CA SER A 283 -3.72 17.16 33.77
C SER A 283 -3.45 18.28 34.79
N ALA A 284 -2.17 18.50 35.17
CA ALA A 284 -1.79 19.58 36.08
C ALA A 284 -2.02 20.99 35.50
N GLN A 285 -1.95 21.14 34.19
CA GLN A 285 -2.31 22.40 33.50
C GLN A 285 -3.83 22.52 33.35
N LEU A 286 -4.54 21.41 33.14
CA LEU A 286 -6.01 21.36 33.11
C LEU A 286 -6.61 21.88 34.42
N GLN A 287 -6.06 21.46 35.57
CA GLN A 287 -6.45 21.96 36.89
C GLN A 287 -6.32 23.49 37.03
N ARG A 288 -5.37 24.12 36.32
CA ARG A 288 -5.20 25.58 36.34
C ARG A 288 -6.22 26.32 35.47
N GLN A 289 -6.93 25.61 34.60
CA GLN A 289 -8.03 26.18 33.82
C GLN A 289 -9.31 26.33 34.68
N VAL A 290 -9.41 25.57 35.76
CA VAL A 290 -10.53 25.63 36.70
C VAL A 290 -10.52 26.98 37.40
N ARG A 291 -11.60 27.76 37.24
CA ARG A 291 -11.77 29.09 37.84
C ARG A 291 -13.05 29.11 38.67
N ALA A 292 -13.03 29.88 39.76
CA ALA A 292 -14.26 30.26 40.43
C ALA A 292 -15.15 31.09 39.49
N ASP A 293 -16.44 31.07 39.77
CA ASP A 293 -17.53 31.69 39.00
C ASP A 293 -17.67 31.11 37.58
N THR A 294 -17.36 29.82 37.41
CA THR A 294 -17.53 29.11 36.14
C THR A 294 -18.35 27.84 36.31
N VAL A 295 -19.12 27.49 35.28
CA VAL A 295 -19.88 26.23 35.25
C VAL A 295 -19.13 25.24 34.38
N VAL A 296 -18.82 24.09 34.96
CA VAL A 296 -18.03 23.01 34.34
C VAL A 296 -18.75 21.67 34.51
N LEU A 297 -18.33 20.65 33.78
CA LEU A 297 -18.73 19.28 34.08
C LEU A 297 -17.91 18.74 35.24
N GLY A 298 -18.57 18.06 36.17
CA GLY A 298 -17.94 17.40 37.30
C GLY A 298 -18.42 15.94 37.43
N ARG A 299 -17.51 15.05 37.81
CA ARG A 299 -17.81 13.64 38.09
C ARG A 299 -17.96 13.43 39.60
N ILE A 300 -19.10 12.93 40.05
CA ILE A 300 -19.38 12.71 41.47
C ILE A 300 -18.40 11.65 42.02
N HIS A 301 -17.62 12.04 43.02
CA HIS A 301 -16.65 11.19 43.69
C HIS A 301 -17.20 10.58 44.98
N ALA A 302 -17.96 11.36 45.76
CA ALA A 302 -18.65 10.91 46.96
C ALA A 302 -20.01 11.60 47.12
N THR A 303 -20.99 10.89 47.67
CA THR A 303 -22.34 11.39 47.96
C THR A 303 -22.53 11.59 49.47
N GLY A 304 -23.44 12.49 49.86
CA GLY A 304 -23.78 12.74 51.26
C GLY A 304 -23.97 14.22 51.60
N PRO A 305 -24.12 14.59 52.88
CA PRO A 305 -24.32 15.99 53.29
C PRO A 305 -23.18 16.93 52.89
N ALA A 306 -21.99 16.39 52.68
CA ALA A 306 -20.83 17.05 52.11
C ALA A 306 -20.26 16.10 51.05
N GLY A 307 -20.84 16.13 49.85
CA GLY A 307 -20.39 15.32 48.72
C GLY A 307 -19.10 15.88 48.13
N ASP A 308 -18.48 15.11 47.25
CA ASP A 308 -17.26 15.48 46.53
C ASP A 308 -17.47 15.31 45.03
N VAL A 309 -16.97 16.25 44.23
CA VAL A 309 -17.00 16.21 42.76
C VAL A 309 -15.62 16.46 42.18
N GLU A 310 -15.22 15.64 41.20
CA GLU A 310 -13.99 15.80 40.45
C GLU A 310 -14.24 16.69 39.23
N VAL A 311 -13.66 17.89 39.20
CA VAL A 311 -13.89 18.91 38.15
C VAL A 311 -12.76 18.99 37.12
N ALA A 312 -11.60 18.45 37.47
CA ALA A 312 -10.47 18.18 36.59
C ALA A 312 -9.76 16.92 37.13
N PRO A 313 -8.97 16.20 36.32
CA PRO A 313 -8.31 14.97 36.76
C PRO A 313 -7.46 15.22 38.02
N GLY A 314 -7.80 14.53 39.11
CA GLY A 314 -7.16 14.66 40.42
C GLY A 314 -7.51 15.92 41.21
N MET A 315 -8.43 16.76 40.75
CA MET A 315 -8.93 17.94 41.46
C MET A 315 -10.37 17.69 41.94
N ILE A 316 -10.46 17.30 43.21
CA ILE A 316 -11.72 17.04 43.90
C ILE A 316 -12.11 18.27 44.71
N VAL A 317 -13.36 18.67 44.58
CA VAL A 317 -13.95 19.87 45.17
C VAL A 317 -15.21 19.47 45.95
N PRO A 318 -15.44 19.99 47.16
CA PRO A 318 -16.66 19.69 47.91
C PRO A 318 -17.88 20.26 47.17
N ILE A 319 -18.96 19.49 47.08
CA ILE A 319 -20.21 19.87 46.41
C ILE A 319 -21.41 19.86 47.37
N SER A 320 -22.22 20.92 47.30
CA SER A 320 -23.49 21.01 48.02
C SER A 320 -24.67 20.51 47.17
N GLY A 321 -25.66 19.88 47.80
CA GLY A 321 -26.89 19.45 47.14
C GLY A 321 -26.86 18.06 46.50
N VAL A 322 -25.73 17.34 46.57
CA VAL A 322 -25.62 15.95 46.11
C VAL A 322 -26.11 14.99 47.20
N THR A 323 -27.39 14.65 47.12
CA THR A 323 -28.04 13.69 48.03
C THR A 323 -27.83 12.23 47.57
N ASP A 324 -28.40 11.27 48.30
CA ASP A 324 -28.33 9.83 47.99
C ASP A 324 -29.01 9.44 46.66
N SER A 325 -29.71 10.37 45.99
CA SER A 325 -30.29 10.13 44.66
C SER A 325 -29.26 10.13 43.54
N PHE A 326 -28.08 10.70 43.77
CA PHE A 326 -26.98 10.71 42.81
C PHE A 326 -26.11 9.46 42.94
N ARG A 327 -25.45 9.07 41.84
CA ARG A 327 -24.54 7.90 41.84
C ARG A 327 -23.08 8.35 41.77
N VAL A 328 -22.20 7.68 42.52
CA VAL A 328 -20.75 7.85 42.36
C VAL A 328 -20.37 7.50 40.91
N GLY A 329 -19.60 8.38 40.26
CA GLY A 329 -19.25 8.31 38.85
C GLY A 329 -20.21 9.04 37.91
N GLN A 330 -21.36 9.51 38.39
CA GLN A 330 -22.29 10.31 37.58
C GLN A 330 -21.66 11.66 37.23
N ILE A 331 -21.86 12.12 36.00
CA ILE A 331 -21.37 13.40 35.50
C ILE A 331 -22.51 14.41 35.50
N ILE A 332 -22.26 15.59 36.06
CA ILE A 332 -23.24 16.67 36.24
C ILE A 332 -22.61 18.04 35.96
N PRO A 333 -23.37 19.03 35.48
CA PRO A 333 -22.94 20.43 35.49
C PRO A 333 -22.82 20.96 36.92
N VAL A 334 -21.73 21.65 37.22
CA VAL A 334 -21.45 22.23 38.54
C VAL A 334 -20.92 23.64 38.41
N ALA A 335 -21.48 24.56 39.19
CA ALA A 335 -20.99 25.92 39.35
C ALA A 335 -19.90 25.94 40.42
N LEU A 336 -18.72 26.46 40.07
CA LEU A 336 -17.61 26.61 40.98
C LEU A 336 -17.66 27.97 41.66
N LEU A 337 -17.61 27.99 42.99
CA LEU A 337 -17.69 29.19 43.80
C LEU A 337 -16.42 29.30 44.66
N ASP A 338 -15.88 30.49 44.82
CA ASP A 338 -14.84 30.79 45.81
C ASP A 338 -15.50 31.33 47.08
N ASP A 339 -15.42 30.59 48.19
CA ASP A 339 -16.00 30.99 49.47
C ASP A 339 -14.97 31.66 50.41
N GLY A 340 -13.75 31.91 49.92
CA GLY A 340 -12.64 32.47 50.68
C GLY A 340 -11.86 31.46 51.53
N GLU A 341 -12.38 30.24 51.74
CA GLU A 341 -11.67 29.11 52.35
C GLU A 341 -11.20 28.10 51.28
N GLY A 342 -11.83 28.09 50.11
CA GLY A 342 -11.41 27.35 48.93
C GLY A 342 -12.42 27.44 47.79
N VAL A 343 -12.19 26.63 46.77
CA VAL A 343 -13.19 26.40 45.72
C VAL A 343 -14.18 25.36 46.25
N ARG A 344 -15.48 25.63 46.08
CA ARG A 344 -16.58 24.69 46.31
C ARG A 344 -17.45 24.60 45.06
N ALA A 345 -18.23 23.53 44.95
CA ALA A 345 -19.15 23.30 43.85
C ALA A 345 -20.62 23.35 44.32
N GLU A 346 -21.50 23.84 43.46
CA GLU A 346 -22.95 23.75 43.62
C GLU A 346 -23.56 23.20 42.31
N LEU A 347 -24.71 22.54 42.40
CA LEU A 347 -25.42 22.05 41.22
C LEU A 347 -25.79 23.22 40.31
N ALA A 348 -25.57 23.07 39.01
CA ALA A 348 -25.91 24.06 37.99
C ALA A 348 -26.79 23.45 36.90
N ASP A 349 -27.48 24.31 36.17
CA ASP A 349 -28.25 23.91 34.99
C ASP A 349 -27.32 23.71 33.78
N GLU A 350 -27.70 22.79 32.89
CA GLU A 350 -26.92 22.46 31.68
C GLU A 350 -26.74 23.67 30.76
N ASP A 351 -27.76 24.53 30.66
CA ASP A 351 -27.75 25.74 29.85
C ASP A 351 -26.72 26.79 30.32
N GLU A 352 -26.19 26.64 31.54
CA GLU A 352 -25.20 27.56 32.12
C GLU A 352 -23.75 27.15 31.86
N LEU A 353 -23.50 26.01 31.19
CA LEU A 353 -22.16 25.53 30.84
C LEU A 353 -21.39 26.59 30.05
N SER A 354 -20.44 27.24 30.72
CA SER A 354 -19.80 28.47 30.25
C SER A 354 -18.30 28.30 29.99
N HIS A 355 -17.66 27.35 30.67
CA HIS A 355 -16.22 27.11 30.54
C HIS A 355 -15.91 25.64 30.32
N VAL A 356 -15.14 25.38 29.25
CA VAL A 356 -14.73 24.04 28.87
C VAL A 356 -13.33 23.79 29.44
N VAL A 357 -13.25 22.98 30.49
CA VAL A 357 -11.98 22.46 31.00
C VAL A 357 -11.50 21.41 30.01
N SER A 358 -10.56 21.79 29.13
CA SER A 358 -10.21 21.01 27.93
C SER A 358 -8.71 20.77 27.78
N TYR A 359 -8.37 19.59 27.26
CA TYR A 359 -6.99 19.18 27.00
C TYR A 359 -6.34 19.93 25.84
N ILE A 360 -7.12 20.59 24.99
CA ILE A 360 -6.62 21.48 23.93
C ILE A 360 -7.47 22.76 23.90
N PRO A 361 -6.95 23.87 23.36
CA PRO A 361 -7.75 25.05 23.08
C PRO A 361 -8.96 24.69 22.20
N ASP A 362 -10.15 25.18 22.58
CA ASP A 362 -11.41 24.97 21.86
C ASP A 362 -11.86 23.50 21.69
N GLY A 363 -11.23 22.57 22.41
CA GLY A 363 -11.65 21.17 22.46
C GLY A 363 -12.86 20.96 23.38
N PRO A 364 -13.44 19.75 23.38
CA PRO A 364 -14.52 19.40 24.31
C PRO A 364 -14.05 19.39 25.77
N SER A 365 -15.00 19.41 26.70
CA SER A 365 -14.68 19.21 28.12
C SER A 365 -14.11 17.80 28.30
N TRP A 366 -13.16 17.62 29.23
CA TRP A 366 -12.56 16.32 29.50
C TRP A 366 -13.56 15.23 29.92
N LEU A 367 -14.76 15.63 30.39
CA LEU A 367 -15.87 14.74 30.73
C LEU A 367 -16.99 14.69 29.67
N TYR A 368 -16.85 15.41 28.56
CA TYR A 368 -17.95 15.61 27.62
C TYR A 368 -18.40 14.31 26.94
N ALA A 369 -17.47 13.46 26.51
CA ALA A 369 -17.80 12.19 25.84
C ALA A 369 -18.55 11.23 26.77
N GLU A 370 -18.12 11.15 28.03
CA GLU A 370 -18.79 10.34 29.03
C GLU A 370 -20.16 10.93 29.41
N TYR A 371 -20.27 12.24 29.52
CA TYR A 371 -21.53 12.95 29.75
C TYR A 371 -22.57 12.64 28.65
N GLN A 372 -22.18 12.74 27.38
CA GLN A 372 -23.04 12.38 26.24
C GLN A 372 -23.47 10.91 26.27
N THR A 373 -22.56 10.01 26.66
CA THR A 373 -22.88 8.59 26.80
C THR A 373 -23.86 8.34 27.95
N GLN A 374 -23.74 9.09 29.05
CA GLN A 374 -24.65 9.04 30.18
C GLN A 374 -26.04 9.55 29.78
N GLU A 375 -26.14 10.70 29.12
CA GLU A 375 -27.40 11.28 28.68
C GLU A 375 -28.15 10.35 27.71
N ARG A 376 -27.44 9.71 26.77
CA ARG A 376 -28.06 8.71 25.90
C ARG A 376 -28.64 7.53 26.69
N LYS A 377 -27.92 7.03 27.70
CA LYS A 377 -28.41 5.94 28.55
C LYS A 377 -29.61 6.37 29.40
N ASN A 378 -29.58 7.58 29.94
CA ASN A 378 -30.69 8.15 30.71
C ASN A 378 -31.94 8.28 29.83
N ALA A 379 -31.80 8.76 28.59
CA ALA A 379 -32.90 8.86 27.63
C ALA A 379 -33.45 7.47 27.24
N GLU A 380 -32.59 6.47 27.03
CA GLU A 380 -33.01 5.09 26.76
C GLU A 380 -33.74 4.45 27.95
N GLU A 381 -33.31 4.71 29.18
CA GLU A 381 -33.95 4.21 30.41
C GLU A 381 -35.31 4.88 30.64
N TYR A 382 -35.37 6.21 30.49
CA TYR A 382 -36.62 6.97 30.58
C TYR A 382 -37.64 6.55 29.52
N ALA A 383 -37.20 6.29 28.29
CA ALA A 383 -38.04 5.77 27.22
C ALA A 383 -38.63 4.38 27.54
N ARG A 384 -37.93 3.54 28.30
CA ARG A 384 -38.47 2.25 28.77
C ARG A 384 -39.48 2.42 29.89
N GLU A 385 -39.23 3.32 30.83
CA GLU A 385 -40.12 3.55 31.99
C GLU A 385 -41.49 4.09 31.56
N ILE A 386 -41.55 4.96 30.55
CA ILE A 386 -42.81 5.44 29.97
C ILE A 386 -43.63 4.31 29.35
N VAL A 387 -42.98 3.33 28.71
CA VAL A 387 -43.66 2.22 28.04
C VAL A 387 -44.25 1.23 29.05
N ASP A 388 -43.65 1.09 30.23
CA ASP A 388 -44.12 0.17 31.27
C ASP A 388 -45.22 0.78 32.18
N ALA A 389 -45.33 2.11 32.28
CA ALA A 389 -46.24 2.78 33.21
C ALA A 389 -47.73 2.80 32.79
N ASP A 390 -48.09 2.40 31.56
CA ASP A 390 -49.44 2.58 31.00
C ASP A 390 -50.31 1.29 30.97
N THR A 391 -50.09 0.35 31.89
CA THR A 391 -50.82 -0.94 31.91
C THR A 391 -51.83 -1.16 33.04
N ASP A 392 -52.11 -0.20 33.92
CA ASP A 392 -53.09 -0.43 34.99
C ASP A 392 -54.03 0.75 35.32
N ARG A 393 -55.33 0.50 35.04
CA ARG A 393 -56.59 1.03 35.65
C ARG A 393 -57.38 2.10 34.89
N VAL A 394 -58.52 1.72 34.27
CA VAL A 394 -59.86 2.40 34.39
C VAL A 394 -61.01 1.41 34.07
N GLU A 395 -62.14 1.50 34.79
CA GLU A 395 -63.38 0.71 34.64
C GLU A 395 -64.33 1.16 33.48
N PRO A 396 -65.25 0.29 32.98
CA PRO A 396 -65.40 0.10 31.52
C PRO A 396 -66.58 0.75 30.76
N HIS A 397 -67.39 1.69 31.25
CA HIS A 397 -68.62 2.08 30.50
C HIS A 397 -68.84 3.56 30.15
N ASP A 398 -68.19 4.53 30.80
CA ASP A 398 -68.11 5.92 30.28
C ASP A 398 -66.81 6.17 29.50
N VAL A 399 -65.87 5.23 29.62
CA VAL A 399 -64.56 5.27 28.98
C VAL A 399 -64.67 4.82 27.53
N ILE A 400 -65.66 4.01 27.13
CA ILE A 400 -65.75 3.52 25.75
C ILE A 400 -66.00 4.65 24.76
N SER A 401 -66.91 5.58 25.01
CA SER A 401 -67.13 6.71 24.08
C SER A 401 -65.98 7.70 24.08
N VAL A 402 -65.36 7.93 25.24
CA VAL A 402 -64.16 8.77 25.34
C VAL A 402 -62.94 8.09 24.70
N ILE A 403 -62.82 6.77 24.81
CA ILE A 403 -61.81 5.94 24.13
C ILE A 403 -62.11 5.89 22.65
N GLU A 404 -63.36 5.84 22.20
CA GLU A 404 -63.70 5.84 20.78
C GLU A 404 -63.37 7.19 20.15
N ASP A 405 -63.73 8.30 20.81
CA ASP A 405 -63.37 9.65 20.36
C ASP A 405 -61.85 9.88 20.42
N GLU A 406 -61.18 9.43 21.48
CA GLU A 406 -59.74 9.59 21.64
C GLU A 406 -58.95 8.60 20.78
N LEU A 407 -59.47 7.39 20.51
CA LEU A 407 -58.93 6.47 19.51
C LEU A 407 -59.09 7.07 18.12
N GLU A 408 -60.22 7.69 17.80
CA GLU A 408 -60.39 8.32 16.49
C GLU A 408 -59.49 9.55 16.35
N ARG A 409 -59.27 10.29 17.44
CA ARG A 409 -58.28 11.38 17.50
C ARG A 409 -56.85 10.87 17.36
N LEU A 410 -56.48 9.82 18.08
CA LEU A 410 -55.17 9.17 17.99
C LEU A 410 -54.96 8.56 16.61
N ARG A 411 -55.99 7.97 16.00
CA ARG A 411 -55.92 7.40 14.66
C ARG A 411 -55.70 8.49 13.61
N ARG A 412 -56.41 9.62 13.71
CA ARG A 412 -56.14 10.81 12.89
C ARG A 412 -54.75 11.39 13.13
N ALA A 413 -54.26 11.39 14.38
CA ALA A 413 -52.92 11.87 14.71
C ALA A 413 -51.83 10.92 14.19
N ILE A 414 -52.04 9.60 14.25
CA ILE A 414 -51.16 8.58 13.69
C ILE A 414 -51.16 8.66 12.17
N ASP A 415 -52.32 8.80 11.53
CA ASP A 415 -52.42 8.95 10.07
C ASP A 415 -51.71 10.24 9.62
N GLN A 416 -51.89 11.36 10.34
CA GLN A 416 -51.19 12.62 10.07
C GLN A 416 -49.68 12.48 10.29
N ALA A 417 -49.24 11.87 11.39
CA ALA A 417 -47.83 11.62 11.66
C ALA A 417 -47.20 10.66 10.64
N PHE A 418 -47.98 9.71 10.11
CA PHE A 418 -47.55 8.82 9.05
C PHE A 418 -47.41 9.57 7.72
N ASP A 419 -48.37 10.43 7.38
CA ASP A 419 -48.30 11.28 6.18
C ASP A 419 -47.15 12.30 6.26
N ASP A 420 -46.93 12.91 7.42
CA ASP A 420 -45.82 13.83 7.68
C ASP A 420 -44.47 13.09 7.60
N ASN A 421 -44.36 11.90 8.19
CA ASN A 421 -43.17 11.05 8.06
C ASN A 421 -42.94 10.66 6.59
N VAL A 422 -43.97 10.26 5.83
CA VAL A 422 -43.85 9.92 4.40
C VAL A 422 -43.39 11.13 3.59
N ALA A 423 -43.88 12.33 3.92
CA ALA A 423 -43.42 13.57 3.29
C ALA A 423 -41.94 13.88 3.64
N GLU A 424 -41.53 13.63 4.88
CA GLU A 424 -40.14 13.80 5.34
C GLU A 424 -39.20 12.79 4.66
N TYR A 425 -39.58 11.51 4.58
CA TYR A 425 -38.83 10.48 3.83
C TYR A 425 -38.66 10.86 2.35
N SER A 426 -39.70 11.40 1.71
CA SER A 426 -39.60 11.86 0.31
C SER A 426 -38.64 13.05 0.14
N THR A 427 -38.46 13.85 1.19
CA THR A 427 -37.53 14.99 1.21
C THR A 427 -36.10 14.50 1.42
N ILE A 428 -35.89 13.55 2.33
CA ILE A 428 -34.61 12.87 2.55
C ILE A 428 -34.16 12.18 1.25
N GLU A 429 -35.07 11.47 0.57
CA GLU A 429 -34.75 10.79 -0.70
C GLU A 429 -34.31 11.80 -1.79
N ARG A 430 -34.93 12.99 -1.84
CA ARG A 430 -34.48 14.06 -2.75
C ARG A 430 -33.10 14.60 -2.40
N ILE A 431 -32.80 14.76 -1.11
CA ILE A 431 -31.49 15.20 -0.62
C ILE A 431 -30.44 14.14 -0.97
N GLU A 432 -30.70 12.86 -0.72
CA GLU A 432 -29.79 11.77 -1.10
C GLU A 432 -29.57 11.70 -2.61
N GLN A 433 -30.62 11.90 -3.42
CA GLN A 433 -30.48 11.95 -4.87
C GLN A 433 -29.66 13.17 -5.32
N GLN A 434 -29.75 14.29 -4.61
CA GLN A 434 -28.96 15.48 -4.86
C GLN A 434 -27.48 15.26 -4.48
N ASP A 435 -27.20 14.61 -3.34
CA ASP A 435 -25.86 14.25 -2.91
C ASP A 435 -25.20 13.25 -3.86
N LYS A 436 -25.95 12.23 -4.31
CA LYS A 436 -25.47 11.28 -5.35
C LYS A 436 -25.12 12.01 -6.64
N ARG A 437 -25.90 13.01 -7.05
CA ARG A 437 -25.59 13.85 -8.22
C ARG A 437 -24.36 14.72 -7.99
N GLU A 438 -24.22 15.32 -6.81
CA GLU A 438 -23.05 16.15 -6.49
C GLU A 438 -21.76 15.33 -6.44
N GLN A 439 -21.80 14.13 -5.85
CA GLN A 439 -20.69 13.19 -5.87
C GLN A 439 -20.32 12.78 -7.31
N ALA A 440 -21.32 12.49 -8.15
CA ALA A 440 -21.10 12.21 -9.56
C ALA A 440 -20.44 13.40 -10.30
N TYR A 441 -20.85 14.63 -9.99
CA TYR A 441 -20.21 15.83 -10.54
C TYR A 441 -18.78 16.02 -10.05
N ARG A 442 -18.50 15.78 -8.76
CA ARG A 442 -17.13 15.85 -8.22
C ARG A 442 -16.20 14.86 -8.92
N LEU A 443 -16.64 13.61 -9.08
CA LEU A 443 -15.88 12.59 -9.81
C LEU A 443 -15.66 12.97 -11.28
N ALA A 444 -16.68 13.53 -11.94
CA ALA A 444 -16.55 14.01 -13.33
C ALA A 444 -15.56 15.18 -13.45
N ILE A 445 -15.55 16.11 -12.49
CA ILE A 445 -14.59 17.23 -12.44
C ILE A 445 -13.16 16.71 -12.24
N GLU A 446 -12.95 15.73 -11.37
CA GLU A 446 -11.64 15.12 -11.15
C GLU A 446 -11.13 14.38 -12.39
N ASP A 447 -12.02 13.67 -13.09
CA ASP A 447 -11.66 13.04 -14.37
C ASP A 447 -11.28 14.08 -15.43
N LEU A 448 -12.07 15.15 -15.57
CA LEU A 448 -11.76 16.29 -16.46
C LEU A 448 -10.42 16.95 -16.11
N LYS A 449 -10.10 17.12 -14.83
CA LYS A 449 -8.80 17.64 -14.37
C LYS A 449 -7.65 16.71 -14.76
N ARG A 450 -7.82 15.39 -14.59
CA ARG A 450 -6.85 14.38 -15.02
C ARG A 450 -6.63 14.42 -16.54
N GLN A 451 -7.70 14.49 -17.32
CA GLN A 451 -7.64 14.61 -18.78
C GLN A 451 -6.95 15.90 -19.23
N LEU A 452 -7.22 17.03 -18.56
CA LEU A 452 -6.55 18.31 -18.85
C LEU A 452 -5.05 18.22 -18.54
N HIS A 453 -4.67 17.60 -17.42
CA HIS A 453 -3.28 17.40 -17.05
C HIS A 453 -2.56 16.52 -18.08
N SER A 454 -3.16 15.39 -18.47
CA SER A 454 -2.58 14.52 -19.50
C SER A 454 -2.44 15.22 -20.85
N GLN A 455 -3.43 16.02 -21.27
CA GLN A 455 -3.34 16.82 -22.50
C GLN A 455 -2.24 17.88 -22.44
N ARG A 456 -2.06 18.55 -21.29
CA ARG A 456 -0.96 19.52 -21.10
C ARG A 456 0.39 18.84 -21.21
N THR A 457 0.55 17.67 -20.60
CA THR A 457 1.79 16.89 -20.69
C THR A 457 2.08 16.42 -22.12
N GLN A 458 1.07 15.92 -22.84
CA GLN A 458 1.20 15.56 -24.26
C GLN A 458 1.59 16.76 -25.12
N THR A 459 0.97 17.91 -24.88
CA THR A 459 1.30 19.15 -25.61
C THR A 459 2.73 19.58 -25.35
N GLN A 460 3.21 19.46 -24.11
CA GLN A 460 4.59 19.78 -23.75
C GLN A 460 5.57 18.81 -24.41
N GLN A 461 5.29 17.51 -24.38
CA GLN A 461 6.11 16.49 -25.05
C GLN A 461 6.21 16.74 -26.56
N ALA A 462 5.09 17.08 -27.21
CA ALA A 462 5.07 17.42 -28.63
C ALA A 462 5.89 18.69 -28.95
N LYS A 463 5.86 19.70 -28.06
CA LYS A 463 6.70 20.90 -28.19
C LYS A 463 8.18 20.56 -28.06
N ASP A 464 8.55 19.73 -27.09
CA ASP A 464 9.93 19.31 -26.86
C ASP A 464 10.46 18.44 -28.01
N GLU A 465 9.61 17.58 -28.59
CA GLU A 465 9.92 16.80 -29.78
C GLU A 465 10.09 17.69 -31.03
N ALA A 466 9.23 18.70 -31.21
CA ALA A 466 9.37 19.68 -32.29
C ALA A 466 10.67 20.49 -32.14
N ALA A 467 11.04 20.89 -30.93
CA ALA A 467 12.30 21.59 -30.65
C ALA A 467 13.51 20.70 -30.97
N ARG A 468 13.50 19.43 -30.54
CA ARG A 468 14.55 18.44 -30.87
C ARG A 468 14.65 18.19 -32.38
N SER A 469 13.52 18.10 -33.07
CA SER A 469 13.49 17.92 -34.52
C SER A 469 14.08 19.12 -35.26
N ARG A 470 13.78 20.35 -34.83
CA ARG A 470 14.37 21.57 -35.41
C ARG A 470 15.88 21.63 -35.19
N ALA A 471 16.36 21.34 -33.99
CA ALA A 471 17.80 21.29 -33.70
C ALA A 471 18.52 20.23 -34.55
N ARG A 472 17.87 19.08 -34.79
CA ARG A 472 18.42 18.03 -35.66
C ARG A 472 18.50 18.47 -37.12
N VAL A 473 17.49 19.18 -37.62
CA VAL A 473 17.51 19.75 -38.98
C VAL A 473 18.67 20.74 -39.11
N GLU A 474 18.86 21.64 -38.16
CA GLU A 474 19.97 22.61 -38.19
C GLU A 474 21.36 21.93 -38.22
N ILE A 475 21.54 20.86 -37.44
CA ILE A 475 22.78 20.08 -37.44
C ILE A 475 22.99 19.40 -38.80
N LEU A 476 21.93 18.80 -39.37
CA LEU A 476 21.99 18.14 -40.67
C LEU A 476 22.28 19.13 -41.80
N GLU A 477 21.72 20.34 -41.74
CA GLU A 477 22.00 21.42 -42.69
C GLU A 477 23.49 21.82 -42.64
N LYS A 478 24.05 22.00 -41.45
CA LYS A 478 25.50 22.27 -41.28
C LYS A 478 26.38 21.12 -41.80
N GLN A 479 25.97 19.87 -41.57
CA GLN A 479 26.69 18.70 -42.09
C GLN A 479 26.63 18.62 -43.62
N LEU A 480 25.49 18.96 -44.21
CA LEU A 480 25.31 19.01 -45.66
C LEU A 480 26.23 20.09 -46.26
N GLU A 481 26.26 21.28 -45.68
CA GLU A 481 27.13 22.37 -46.12
C GLU A 481 28.62 21.96 -46.08
N HIS A 482 29.05 21.30 -45.00
CA HIS A 482 30.41 20.81 -44.88
C HIS A 482 30.73 19.72 -45.93
N ALA A 483 29.81 18.78 -46.15
CA ALA A 483 29.97 17.74 -47.16
C ALA A 483 30.01 18.32 -48.60
N GLU A 484 29.25 19.38 -48.87
CA GLU A 484 29.29 20.10 -50.15
C GLU A 484 30.63 20.81 -50.36
N GLN A 485 31.18 21.45 -49.31
CA GLN A 485 32.51 22.06 -49.32
C GLN A 485 33.62 21.02 -49.55
N ASP A 486 33.56 19.88 -48.87
CA ASP A 486 34.50 18.77 -49.06
C ASP A 486 34.44 18.25 -50.49
N ARG A 487 33.23 18.05 -51.04
CA ARG A 487 33.04 17.62 -52.42
C ARG A 487 33.58 18.62 -53.44
N ALA A 488 33.41 19.91 -53.20
CA ALA A 488 33.99 20.95 -54.05
C ALA A 488 35.53 20.90 -54.02
N THR A 489 36.10 20.73 -52.82
CA THR A 489 37.55 20.64 -52.61
C THR A 489 38.13 19.40 -53.30
N ASP A 490 37.48 18.25 -53.15
CA ASP A 490 37.85 17.01 -53.82
C ASP A 490 37.75 17.11 -55.34
N LYS A 491 36.70 17.76 -55.86
CA LYS A 491 36.58 18.01 -57.31
C LYS A 491 37.75 18.83 -57.83
N SER A 492 38.11 19.93 -57.16
CA SER A 492 39.28 20.74 -57.53
C SER A 492 40.60 19.99 -57.35
N ARG A 493 40.68 19.02 -56.43
CA ARG A 493 41.85 18.14 -56.28
C ARG A 493 41.95 17.14 -57.43
N ILE A 494 40.82 16.54 -57.82
CA ILE A 494 40.72 15.63 -58.97
C ILE A 494 41.10 16.35 -60.27
N GLU A 495 40.61 17.57 -60.50
CA GLU A 495 40.97 18.38 -61.67
C GLU A 495 42.48 18.70 -61.70
N ARG A 496 43.06 19.07 -60.55
CA ARG A 496 44.51 19.32 -60.45
C ARG A 496 45.36 18.07 -60.66
N LEU A 497 44.85 16.90 -60.27
CA LEU A 497 45.51 15.61 -60.50
C LEU A 497 45.34 15.15 -61.95
N SER A 498 44.18 15.35 -62.56
CA SER A 498 43.92 14.96 -63.95
C SER A 498 44.77 15.75 -64.94
N HIS A 499 45.13 17.00 -64.62
CA HIS A 499 46.07 17.80 -65.40
C HIS A 499 47.54 17.39 -65.22
N ARG A 500 47.86 16.58 -64.21
CA ARG A 500 49.23 16.20 -63.84
C ARG A 500 49.66 14.83 -64.38
N TYR A 501 48.72 14.02 -64.86
CA TYR A 501 48.94 12.65 -65.35
C TYR A 501 48.38 12.50 -66.77
N THR A 502 49.07 11.76 -67.63
CA THR A 502 48.55 11.43 -68.97
C THR A 502 47.38 10.43 -68.86
N PRO A 503 46.48 10.36 -69.86
CA PRO A 503 45.33 9.45 -69.84
C PRO A 503 45.68 7.97 -69.60
N GLU A 504 46.89 7.56 -69.99
CA GLU A 504 47.43 6.20 -69.80
C GLU A 504 47.84 5.93 -68.35
N GLN A 505 48.42 6.92 -67.66
CA GLN A 505 48.80 6.82 -66.24
C GLN A 505 47.57 6.79 -65.31
N LEU A 506 46.50 7.51 -65.67
CA LEU A 506 45.23 7.49 -64.94
C LEU A 506 44.54 6.12 -65.01
N ARG A 507 44.59 5.42 -66.16
CA ARG A 507 44.03 4.06 -66.32
C ARG A 507 44.78 3.00 -65.50
N ALA A 508 46.09 3.16 -65.32
CA ALA A 508 46.88 2.26 -64.48
C ALA A 508 46.59 2.43 -62.98
N LEU A 509 46.16 3.61 -62.53
CA LEU A 509 45.82 3.92 -61.14
C LEU A 509 44.35 3.64 -60.77
N THR A 510 43.44 3.57 -61.74
CA THR A 510 41.99 3.35 -61.54
C THR A 510 41.53 1.91 -61.76
N ALA A 511 42.46 0.97 -61.97
CA ALA A 511 42.12 -0.45 -62.01
C ALA A 511 41.47 -0.87 -60.66
N PRO A 512 40.19 -1.30 -60.67
CA PRO A 512 39.44 -1.47 -59.43
C PRO A 512 39.92 -2.70 -58.65
N LYS A 513 40.30 -2.50 -57.38
CA LYS A 513 40.33 -3.56 -56.37
C LYS A 513 38.90 -3.88 -55.95
N PRO A 514 38.48 -5.15 -55.89
CA PRO A 514 37.13 -5.51 -55.49
C PRO A 514 36.94 -5.24 -53.99
N GLN A 515 36.10 -4.26 -53.66
CA GLN A 515 35.59 -4.06 -52.30
C GLN A 515 34.18 -4.61 -52.22
N ALA A 516 33.99 -5.55 -51.30
CA ALA A 516 32.71 -6.15 -50.98
C ALA A 516 31.72 -5.09 -50.46
N ALA A 517 30.51 -5.13 -51.01
CA ALA A 517 29.40 -4.29 -50.60
C ALA A 517 28.97 -4.62 -49.16
N SER A 518 28.91 -3.62 -48.29
CA SER A 518 28.17 -3.73 -47.03
C SER A 518 26.67 -3.60 -47.32
N PRO A 519 25.83 -4.54 -46.85
CA PRO A 519 24.39 -4.45 -47.05
C PRO A 519 23.79 -3.48 -46.04
N THR A 520 23.15 -2.44 -46.57
CA THR A 520 22.18 -1.58 -45.90
C THR A 520 21.03 -2.47 -45.42
N ARG A 521 20.87 -2.67 -44.11
CA ARG A 521 19.73 -3.42 -43.54
C ARG A 521 18.57 -2.49 -43.21
N SER A 522 17.40 -2.91 -43.69
CA SER A 522 16.09 -2.29 -43.67
C SER A 522 15.58 -1.88 -42.29
N ARG A 523 14.69 -0.89 -42.35
CA ARG A 523 14.09 -0.11 -41.27
C ARG A 523 12.75 -0.72 -40.81
N ASP A 524 12.69 -2.05 -40.66
CA ASP A 524 11.54 -2.79 -40.10
C ASP A 524 11.96 -3.44 -38.78
N GLY A 525 11.93 -2.66 -37.70
CA GLY A 525 12.43 -3.05 -36.37
C GLY A 525 11.36 -3.38 -35.33
N GLY A 526 10.07 -3.36 -35.67
CA GLY A 526 9.00 -3.29 -34.66
C GLY A 526 8.80 -4.54 -33.81
N GLU A 527 8.80 -5.73 -34.41
CA GLU A 527 8.33 -6.95 -33.73
C GLU A 527 9.39 -7.61 -32.85
N TRP A 528 10.65 -7.64 -33.29
CA TRP A 528 11.73 -8.24 -32.48
C TRP A 528 12.27 -7.29 -31.41
N GLU A 529 12.18 -5.96 -31.61
CA GLU A 529 12.53 -5.00 -30.56
C GLU A 529 11.57 -5.11 -29.37
N ALA A 530 10.31 -5.50 -29.59
CA ALA A 530 9.33 -5.75 -28.53
C ALA A 530 9.68 -6.99 -27.66
N ARG A 531 10.48 -7.93 -28.18
CA ARG A 531 10.94 -9.13 -27.46
C ARG A 531 12.24 -8.91 -26.67
N ILE A 532 12.85 -7.73 -26.81
CA ILE A 532 14.04 -7.35 -26.03
C ILE A 532 13.58 -6.73 -24.71
N GLY A 533 13.91 -7.37 -23.59
CA GLY A 533 13.41 -6.98 -22.26
C GLY A 533 12.02 -7.55 -21.93
N GLY A 534 11.61 -8.62 -22.63
CA GLY A 534 10.38 -9.36 -22.35
C GLY A 534 10.46 -10.22 -21.08
N GLN A 535 9.37 -10.95 -20.83
CA GLN A 535 9.20 -11.87 -19.69
C GLN A 535 8.88 -13.29 -20.16
N GLU A 536 9.51 -13.73 -21.26
CA GLU A 536 9.28 -15.05 -21.84
C GLU A 536 9.76 -16.20 -20.94
N PHE A 537 10.72 -15.92 -20.04
CA PHE A 537 11.26 -16.87 -19.08
C PHE A 537 11.16 -16.34 -17.65
N SER A 538 10.89 -17.24 -16.70
CA SER A 538 10.85 -16.93 -15.26
C SER A 538 12.24 -16.74 -14.67
N SER A 539 13.27 -17.38 -15.24
CA SER A 539 14.67 -17.18 -14.86
C SER A 539 15.29 -15.99 -15.60
N PRO A 540 15.83 -14.98 -14.90
CA PRO A 540 16.56 -13.87 -15.53
C PRO A 540 17.77 -14.31 -16.35
N GLU A 541 18.39 -15.43 -15.98
CA GLU A 541 19.48 -16.03 -16.75
C GLU A 541 18.99 -16.58 -18.08
N GLU A 542 17.92 -17.38 -18.06
CA GLU A 542 17.34 -17.96 -19.27
C GLU A 542 16.85 -16.87 -20.22
N GLN A 543 16.19 -15.83 -19.68
CA GLN A 543 15.77 -14.67 -20.46
C GLN A 543 16.96 -13.99 -21.14
N LEU A 544 18.06 -13.76 -20.42
CA LEU A 544 19.24 -13.11 -21.00
C LEU A 544 19.93 -13.99 -22.04
N ARG A 545 20.00 -15.32 -21.83
CA ARG A 545 20.54 -16.26 -22.82
C ARG A 545 19.74 -16.21 -24.12
N PHE A 546 18.42 -16.28 -24.01
CA PHE A 546 17.49 -16.12 -25.13
C PHE A 546 17.70 -14.80 -25.86
N GLU A 547 17.81 -13.68 -25.14
CA GLU A 547 18.04 -12.36 -25.73
C GLU A 547 19.39 -12.26 -26.49
N ILE A 548 20.45 -12.89 -25.98
CA ILE A 548 21.76 -12.94 -26.63
C ILE A 548 21.69 -13.78 -27.92
N GLU A 549 21.03 -14.93 -27.87
CA GLU A 549 20.81 -15.80 -29.04
C GLU A 549 19.96 -15.12 -30.10
N LEU A 550 18.89 -14.44 -29.68
CA LEU A 550 18.04 -13.64 -30.56
C LEU A 550 18.86 -12.52 -31.23
N MET A 551 19.69 -11.82 -30.47
CA MET A 551 20.57 -10.77 -30.99
C MET A 551 21.56 -11.33 -32.02
N TRP A 552 22.22 -12.46 -31.74
CA TRP A 552 23.10 -13.14 -32.68
C TRP A 552 22.34 -13.56 -33.95
N SER A 553 21.15 -14.15 -33.80
CA SER A 553 20.36 -14.65 -34.92
C SER A 553 19.93 -13.53 -35.88
N ILE A 554 19.61 -12.33 -35.36
CA ILE A 554 19.15 -11.20 -36.15
C ILE A 554 20.33 -10.42 -36.75
N TRP A 555 21.39 -10.16 -35.97
CA TRP A 555 22.46 -9.24 -36.37
C TRP A 555 23.59 -9.85 -37.17
N PHE A 556 23.81 -11.15 -37.06
CA PHE A 556 24.85 -11.84 -37.81
C PHE A 556 24.25 -12.34 -39.13
N SER A 557 24.92 -12.09 -40.26
CA SER A 557 24.58 -12.75 -41.52
C SER A 557 24.79 -14.27 -41.41
N LEU A 558 24.27 -15.04 -42.37
CA LEU A 558 24.48 -16.49 -42.37
C LEU A 558 25.98 -16.84 -42.38
N GLU A 559 26.77 -16.15 -43.21
CA GLU A 559 28.24 -16.29 -43.27
C GLU A 559 28.91 -15.90 -41.94
N ASP A 560 28.43 -14.83 -41.29
CA ASP A 560 28.94 -14.40 -39.99
C ASP A 560 28.65 -15.46 -38.91
N LYS A 561 27.52 -16.17 -38.98
CA LYS A 561 27.16 -17.21 -38.01
C LYS A 561 28.04 -18.44 -38.13
N GLU A 562 28.47 -18.79 -39.36
CA GLU A 562 29.44 -19.87 -39.59
C GLU A 562 30.83 -19.49 -39.10
N LYS A 563 31.27 -18.25 -39.36
CA LYS A 563 32.58 -17.75 -38.92
C LYS A 563 32.63 -17.49 -37.40
N TRP A 564 31.52 -17.07 -36.82
CA TRP A 564 31.41 -16.62 -35.42
C TRP A 564 30.21 -17.28 -34.71
N PRO A 565 30.26 -18.61 -34.50
CA PRO A 565 29.22 -19.30 -33.74
C PRO A 565 29.28 -18.88 -32.26
N ILE A 566 28.13 -18.97 -31.58
CA ILE A 566 28.08 -18.79 -30.12
C ILE A 566 28.90 -19.91 -29.48
N ARG A 567 29.84 -19.54 -28.62
CA ARG A 567 30.65 -20.48 -27.84
C ARG A 567 29.97 -20.80 -26.51
N PRO A 568 30.37 -21.85 -25.79
CA PRO A 568 29.96 -22.03 -24.40
C PRO A 568 30.24 -20.78 -23.58
N TYR A 569 29.26 -20.34 -22.79
CA TYR A 569 29.41 -19.19 -21.90
C TYR A 569 28.61 -19.34 -20.61
N THR A 570 29.13 -18.74 -19.56
CA THR A 570 28.57 -18.71 -18.20
C THR A 570 28.49 -17.27 -17.69
N PHE A 571 27.69 -17.06 -16.65
CA PHE A 571 27.62 -15.79 -15.93
C PHE A 571 28.24 -15.99 -14.54
N SER A 572 29.06 -15.03 -14.11
CA SER A 572 29.59 -15.05 -12.74
C SER A 572 28.48 -14.69 -11.74
N LYS A 573 28.65 -15.08 -10.48
CA LYS A 573 27.65 -14.88 -9.41
C LYS A 573 27.16 -13.42 -9.28
N GLY A 574 28.03 -12.43 -9.50
CA GLY A 574 27.69 -11.00 -9.40
C GLY A 574 27.30 -10.32 -10.73
N PHE A 575 27.25 -11.07 -11.83
CA PHE A 575 27.01 -10.47 -13.15
C PHE A 575 25.63 -9.81 -13.21
N PHE A 576 24.57 -10.49 -12.75
CA PHE A 576 23.21 -9.98 -12.78
C PHE A 576 23.05 -8.74 -11.89
N ASP A 577 23.71 -8.66 -10.75
CA ASP A 577 23.70 -7.47 -9.90
C ASP A 577 24.22 -6.25 -10.66
N THR A 578 25.35 -6.40 -11.35
CA THR A 578 25.92 -5.32 -12.16
C THR A 578 25.09 -5.01 -13.42
N LEU A 579 24.39 -6.02 -13.96
CA LEU A 579 23.43 -5.84 -15.05
C LEU A 579 22.23 -4.99 -14.62
N HIS A 580 21.71 -5.23 -13.41
CA HIS A 580 20.57 -4.50 -12.85
C HIS A 580 20.95 -3.07 -12.45
N THR A 581 22.15 -2.86 -11.90
CA THR A 581 22.60 -1.56 -11.38
C THR A 581 23.21 -0.66 -12.45
N VAL A 582 24.24 -1.15 -13.15
CA VAL A 582 25.01 -0.38 -14.15
C VAL A 582 24.46 -0.62 -15.55
N GLY A 583 24.06 -1.86 -15.86
CA GLY A 583 23.56 -2.25 -17.19
C GLY A 583 22.26 -1.54 -17.60
N ARG A 584 21.36 -1.23 -16.67
CA ARG A 584 20.10 -0.47 -16.93
C ARG A 584 20.34 0.94 -17.46
N GLN A 585 21.51 1.52 -17.20
CA GLN A 585 21.86 2.86 -17.64
C GLN A 585 22.31 2.90 -19.11
N VAL A 586 22.42 1.73 -19.77
CA VAL A 586 22.73 1.61 -21.19
C VAL A 586 21.53 1.02 -21.92
N PRO A 587 21.19 1.51 -23.13
CA PRO A 587 20.14 0.89 -23.93
C PRO A 587 20.34 -0.62 -24.08
N ARG A 588 19.34 -1.42 -23.68
CA ARG A 588 19.40 -2.89 -23.61
C ARG A 588 19.90 -3.52 -24.91
N ARG A 589 19.39 -3.04 -26.06
CA ARG A 589 19.84 -3.45 -27.40
C ARG A 589 21.35 -3.30 -27.61
N LYS A 590 21.94 -2.19 -27.15
CA LYS A 590 23.38 -1.93 -27.28
C LYS A 590 24.19 -2.90 -26.44
N LEU A 591 23.71 -3.20 -25.23
CA LEU A 591 24.33 -4.18 -24.35
C LEU A 591 24.28 -5.58 -24.94
N LEU A 592 23.11 -6.05 -25.36
CA LEU A 592 22.93 -7.38 -25.95
C LEU A 592 23.81 -7.59 -27.18
N ARG A 593 23.96 -6.56 -28.03
CA ARG A 593 24.88 -6.61 -29.16
C ARG A 593 26.32 -6.85 -28.74
N VAL A 594 26.79 -6.14 -27.71
CA VAL A 594 28.15 -6.31 -27.18
C VAL A 594 28.31 -7.70 -26.55
N LEU A 595 27.32 -8.20 -25.81
CA LEU A 595 27.35 -9.55 -25.25
C LEU A 595 27.41 -10.63 -26.35
N ALA A 596 26.61 -10.50 -27.40
CA ALA A 596 26.65 -11.39 -28.56
C ALA A 596 28.04 -11.37 -29.26
N GLU A 597 28.65 -10.19 -29.41
CA GLU A 597 30.02 -10.05 -29.94
C GLU A 597 31.10 -10.64 -29.00
N ILE A 598 30.85 -10.68 -27.68
CA ILE A 598 31.76 -11.30 -26.70
C ILE A 598 31.67 -12.83 -26.77
N VAL A 599 30.47 -13.40 -26.66
CA VAL A 599 30.28 -14.88 -26.62
C VAL A 599 30.63 -15.55 -27.95
N THR A 600 30.56 -14.83 -29.06
CA THR A 600 31.04 -15.32 -30.37
C THR A 600 32.53 -15.07 -30.60
N CYS A 601 33.18 -14.30 -29.72
CA CYS A 601 34.52 -13.74 -29.87
C CYS A 601 34.69 -12.73 -31.02
N LYS A 602 33.62 -12.28 -31.69
CA LYS A 602 33.66 -11.24 -32.75
C LYS A 602 34.30 -9.94 -32.30
N SER A 603 34.17 -9.63 -31.02
CA SER A 603 34.88 -8.53 -30.35
C SER A 603 36.41 -8.59 -30.47
N ARG A 604 37.02 -9.66 -30.99
CA ARG A 604 38.48 -9.78 -31.17
C ARG A 604 39.00 -9.24 -32.51
N GLU A 605 38.17 -9.16 -33.56
CA GLU A 605 38.63 -8.78 -34.92
C GLU A 605 38.20 -7.36 -35.34
N GLY A 606 37.34 -6.68 -34.56
CA GLY A 606 36.71 -5.41 -34.97
C GLY A 606 37.36 -4.13 -34.41
N ALA A 607 37.39 -3.06 -35.22
CA ALA A 607 37.84 -1.71 -34.83
C ALA A 607 37.01 -1.07 -33.68
N HIS A 608 35.78 -1.54 -33.45
CA HIS A 608 34.89 -1.06 -32.39
C HIS A 608 35.14 -1.74 -31.03
N ALA A 609 35.86 -2.86 -31.01
CA ALA A 609 36.19 -3.61 -29.81
C ALA A 609 37.69 -3.49 -29.53
N ARG A 610 38.09 -2.37 -28.93
CA ARG A 610 39.37 -2.33 -28.21
C ARG A 610 39.22 -3.21 -26.98
N ILE A 611 39.46 -4.51 -27.12
CA ILE A 611 39.78 -5.39 -26.00
C ILE A 611 40.91 -4.70 -25.26
N LEU A 612 40.64 -4.36 -24.01
CA LEU A 612 41.66 -3.84 -23.14
C LEU A 612 41.95 -4.93 -22.11
N ASP A 613 43.20 -5.32 -21.98
CA ASP A 613 43.58 -6.26 -20.93
C ASP A 613 43.32 -5.67 -19.53
N LYS A 614 42.90 -6.51 -18.57
CA LYS A 614 42.89 -6.18 -17.14
C LYS A 614 44.35 -6.11 -16.69
N ARG A 615 44.88 -4.90 -16.62
CA ARG A 615 46.27 -4.66 -16.24
C ARG A 615 46.45 -4.85 -14.75
N SER A 616 47.59 -5.42 -14.36
CA SER A 616 48.00 -5.55 -12.95
C SER A 616 48.27 -4.19 -12.26
N SER A 617 48.44 -3.10 -13.02
CA SER A 617 48.54 -1.73 -12.52
C SER A 617 47.96 -0.72 -13.54
N GLY A 618 47.62 0.49 -13.05
CA GLY A 618 46.99 1.56 -13.86
C GLY A 618 47.88 2.22 -14.91
N GLN A 619 49.14 1.80 -15.09
CA GLN A 619 50.06 2.38 -16.07
C GLN A 619 49.96 1.76 -17.47
N GLY A 620 50.39 2.53 -18.48
CA GLY A 620 50.57 2.06 -19.86
C GLY A 620 51.60 0.95 -19.95
N GLY A 621 51.20 -0.26 -20.38
CA GLY A 621 52.14 -1.37 -20.68
C GLY A 621 52.19 -2.55 -19.69
N ALA A 622 51.38 -2.53 -18.62
CA ALA A 622 51.36 -3.63 -17.64
C ALA A 622 50.69 -4.91 -18.16
N LYS A 623 51.26 -6.08 -17.82
CA LYS A 623 50.80 -7.42 -18.24
C LYS A 623 49.44 -7.77 -17.61
N THR A 624 48.58 -8.43 -18.40
CA THR A 624 47.33 -9.05 -17.94
C THR A 624 47.65 -10.11 -16.89
N ARG A 625 47.02 -10.04 -15.71
CA ARG A 625 47.22 -11.07 -14.68
C ARG A 625 46.19 -12.17 -14.91
N PRO A 626 46.60 -13.40 -15.25
CA PRO A 626 45.68 -14.53 -15.31
C PRO A 626 45.14 -14.82 -13.90
N ARG A 627 43.89 -15.28 -13.82
CA ARG A 627 43.30 -15.87 -12.61
C ARG A 627 44.00 -17.21 -12.32
N ASN A 628 43.89 -17.72 -11.08
CA ASN A 628 44.63 -18.92 -10.64
C ASN A 628 44.34 -20.18 -11.49
N ASP A 629 43.21 -20.18 -12.21
CA ASP A 629 42.77 -21.22 -13.15
C ASP A 629 43.29 -21.00 -14.58
N GLY A 630 44.11 -19.96 -14.83
CA GLY A 630 44.60 -19.60 -16.16
C GLY A 630 43.64 -18.71 -16.97
N ALA A 631 42.49 -18.30 -16.41
CA ALA A 631 41.54 -17.46 -17.13
C ALA A 631 42.10 -16.05 -17.38
N ILE A 632 41.86 -15.51 -18.56
CA ILE A 632 42.37 -14.20 -19.00
C ILE A 632 41.28 -13.16 -18.91
N ALA A 633 41.47 -12.16 -18.04
CA ALA A 633 40.52 -11.07 -17.89
C ALA A 633 40.60 -10.07 -19.06
N ARG A 634 39.43 -9.77 -19.63
CA ARG A 634 39.23 -8.86 -20.74
C ARG A 634 38.14 -7.86 -20.43
N ARG A 635 38.20 -6.71 -21.10
CA ARG A 635 37.10 -5.72 -21.08
C ARG A 635 36.78 -5.19 -22.47
N VAL A 636 35.50 -5.03 -22.76
CA VAL A 636 34.97 -4.42 -23.99
C VAL A 636 34.27 -3.11 -23.65
N ARG A 637 34.44 -2.11 -24.51
CA ARG A 637 33.76 -0.82 -24.36
C ARG A 637 32.28 -0.97 -24.71
N LEU A 638 31.42 -0.56 -23.78
CA LEU A 638 29.99 -0.46 -24.03
C LEU A 638 29.62 0.95 -24.51
N GLU A 639 30.38 1.97 -24.10
CA GLU A 639 30.24 3.36 -24.54
C GLU A 639 31.58 3.94 -25.02
N GLN A 640 31.52 4.92 -25.92
CA GLN A 640 32.69 5.62 -26.46
C GLN A 640 32.53 7.12 -26.21
N SER A 641 33.64 7.79 -25.85
CA SER A 641 33.73 9.25 -25.71
C SER A 641 32.79 9.89 -24.68
N THR A 642 32.45 9.18 -23.60
CA THR A 642 31.70 9.70 -22.45
C THR A 642 32.54 9.67 -21.18
N HIS A 643 32.38 10.68 -20.30
CA HIS A 643 32.94 10.63 -18.94
C HIS A 643 32.28 9.44 -18.21
N ALA A 644 33.06 8.62 -17.49
CA ALA A 644 32.57 7.40 -16.87
C ALA A 644 32.02 6.33 -17.87
N ALA A 645 32.64 6.21 -19.06
CA ALA A 645 32.22 5.23 -20.07
C ALA A 645 32.16 3.79 -19.52
N ARG A 646 30.99 3.16 -19.68
CA ARG A 646 30.71 1.81 -19.18
C ARG A 646 31.40 0.74 -20.03
N ARG A 647 31.75 -0.37 -19.39
CA ARG A 647 32.49 -1.50 -19.99
C ARG A 647 31.94 -2.83 -19.49
N VAL A 648 31.98 -3.84 -20.35
CA VAL A 648 31.71 -5.23 -19.97
C VAL A 648 33.04 -5.92 -19.66
N LEU A 649 33.14 -6.54 -18.50
CA LEU A 649 34.26 -7.36 -18.07
C LEU A 649 33.90 -8.83 -18.21
N TYR A 650 34.81 -9.61 -18.77
CA TYR A 650 34.65 -11.05 -18.97
C TYR A 650 35.99 -11.77 -18.84
N TRP A 651 35.92 -13.07 -18.62
CA TRP A 651 37.08 -13.95 -18.59
C TRP A 651 37.01 -14.92 -19.77
N ASP A 652 38.13 -15.11 -20.44
CA ASP A 652 38.33 -16.26 -21.31
C ASP A 652 38.92 -17.39 -20.48
N LEU A 653 38.18 -18.49 -20.34
CA LEU A 653 38.67 -19.67 -19.65
C LEU A 653 39.57 -20.51 -20.59
N PRO A 654 40.51 -21.29 -20.05
CA PRO A 654 41.43 -22.11 -20.86
C PRO A 654 40.73 -23.16 -21.72
N ASP A 655 39.53 -23.60 -21.34
CA ASP A 655 38.69 -24.55 -22.06
C ASP A 655 37.95 -23.92 -23.27
N GLY A 656 38.07 -22.60 -23.46
CA GLY A 656 37.39 -21.85 -24.51
C GLY A 656 36.02 -21.30 -24.11
N THR A 657 35.56 -21.55 -22.88
CA THR A 657 34.34 -20.98 -22.31
C THR A 657 34.53 -19.48 -22.01
N VAL A 658 33.49 -18.69 -22.24
CA VAL A 658 33.46 -17.26 -21.89
C VAL A 658 32.67 -17.07 -20.59
N GLU A 659 33.29 -16.50 -19.56
CA GLU A 659 32.58 -16.15 -18.32
C GLU A 659 32.32 -14.63 -18.27
N LEU A 660 31.05 -14.24 -18.39
CA LEU A 660 30.61 -12.86 -18.27
C LEU A 660 30.62 -12.45 -16.79
N SER A 661 31.49 -11.51 -16.43
CA SER A 661 31.80 -11.21 -15.03
C SER A 661 31.02 -10.02 -14.50
N ALA A 662 31.15 -8.84 -15.12
CA ALA A 662 30.53 -7.62 -14.60
C ALA A 662 30.32 -6.54 -15.67
N ILE A 663 29.44 -5.58 -15.40
CA ILE A 663 29.35 -4.30 -16.12
C ILE A 663 29.81 -3.19 -15.17
N ALA A 664 30.85 -2.45 -15.54
CA ALA A 664 31.46 -1.45 -14.67
C ALA A 664 31.70 -0.10 -15.38
N VAL A 665 31.83 0.94 -14.56
CA VAL A 665 32.22 2.30 -14.99
C VAL A 665 33.75 2.40 -15.08
N HIS A 666 34.26 3.32 -15.89
CA HIS A 666 35.70 3.49 -16.13
C HIS A 666 36.56 3.61 -14.85
N ASP A 667 36.04 4.24 -13.80
CA ASP A 667 36.83 4.69 -12.64
C ASP A 667 36.62 3.85 -11.36
N ASP A 668 35.64 2.93 -11.34
CA ASP A 668 35.41 2.00 -10.23
C ASP A 668 36.30 0.76 -10.36
N TYR A 669 37.57 0.88 -9.93
CA TYR A 669 38.59 -0.16 -10.05
C TYR A 669 39.04 -0.78 -8.71
N GLN A 670 38.18 -0.83 -7.68
CA GLN A 670 38.46 -1.56 -6.45
C GLN A 670 37.41 -2.65 -6.22
N GLY A 671 37.82 -3.93 -6.26
CA GLY A 671 37.16 -4.96 -5.45
C GLY A 671 36.52 -6.21 -6.09
N TYR A 672 36.70 -6.51 -7.38
CA TYR A 672 36.20 -7.79 -7.94
C TYR A 672 37.36 -8.77 -8.16
N ASN A 673 37.62 -9.59 -7.13
CA ASN A 673 38.46 -10.79 -7.16
C ASN A 673 37.59 -12.01 -6.88
#